data_AF-A0A0C1JLN3-F1
#
_entry.id   AF-A0A0C1JLN3-F1
#
_cell.length_a   1.000
_cell.length_b   1.000
_cell.length_c   1.000
_cell.angle_alpha   90.00
_cell.angle_beta   90.00
_cell.angle_gamma   90.00
#
_symmetry.space_group_name_H-M   'P 1'
#
loop_
_entity.id
_entity.type
_entity.pdbx_description
1 polymer ?
#
loop_
_entity_poly.entity_id
_entity_poly.type
_entity_poly.pdbx_seq_one_letter_code
_entity_poly.pdbx_strand_id
1 'polypeptide(L)'
;MIKNDSNFSDVPQSYQTNREHVIQNKIQLDKIYEKLKTSKNSKEFVIMHDALTNLGHSMAKLKEDIEKIKIISKDDELSKKVWNTANSQDIFTALDSSRLLIQNAQESYQLSLQILQNHMPSSLHTTEPKNEFSNSYVLFDKLWQKESVLPESFLEMGQSLVELYRKNPTQLELLTRAHQCWEKAAELYEKNKNYSQAFEIRAKIANEITVPHTHPLYELESKVDDYVKNANIAPDDGAKFDHLDSGILKRGMLSIRKRNLDGKEKLVANFHISHFAKEKLLSTIKAIRENKEEFIKNLPEHLKSQLTIRDVDNGYFKKISDVYSSDISQGMRLGKAIEIEFKDIGVIRVAADNEFHSMRDRIVIEVNKNTSSGLEQMSAISTVMGLGPIFGVESLEEEERKKIMLLFRTFYPQEAYPLENLQDTYEISIESLKQMIIDRQPDMKEVFKDYLSGEGKMKKVEIAPNASVWSVPNLADLLRHEGAIGLMAGFTGDPEVLVSVLTQGSLCSQERFEKGHNFDGTSAGQDHRHGGAGFVFSRLINQKMVNTLREELIESTGSYEERPSSLVQRYPHYGEYQLLYDLSVINTGAYAYNQDRYGSKSIEHYGKRNNLIDFTKSLDENSIKNEVMIRDRLPPDKLHKILFSSESKKQMLIDDLKDKNLIIEEKGKHYIKGYKSKSIEELFVVGKYFTSDMWK
;
A
#
# COMPACT_ATOMS: atom_id res chain seq x y z
N MET A 1 8.24 56.17 -53.46
CA MET A 1 7.00 55.68 -54.08
C MET A 1 6.81 54.23 -53.65
N ILE A 2 6.06 54.02 -52.57
CA ILE A 2 5.42 52.73 -52.30
C ILE A 2 4.10 52.82 -53.07
N LYS A 3 3.87 51.92 -54.04
CA LYS A 3 2.50 51.68 -54.49
C LYS A 3 1.85 50.78 -53.46
N ASN A 4 0.84 51.35 -52.79
CA ASN A 4 -0.21 50.60 -52.14
C ASN A 4 -0.89 49.76 -53.22
N ASP A 5 -0.79 48.44 -53.14
CA ASP A 5 -1.87 47.57 -53.60
C ASP A 5 -2.68 47.15 -52.37
N SER A 6 -3.72 47.95 -52.17
CA SER A 6 -4.93 47.59 -51.46
C SER A 6 -5.63 46.47 -52.24
N ASN A 7 -5.52 45.24 -51.75
CA ASN A 7 -6.57 44.23 -51.78
C ASN A 7 -6.22 43.13 -50.79
N PHE A 8 -6.42 43.45 -49.51
CA PHE A 8 -6.38 42.52 -48.38
C PHE A 8 -7.81 42.24 -47.87
N SER A 9 -8.77 42.03 -48.78
CA SER A 9 -10.12 41.58 -48.40
C SER A 9 -10.17 40.09 -48.04
N ASP A 10 -9.12 39.34 -48.36
CA ASP A 10 -9.15 37.87 -48.31
C ASP A 10 -8.19 37.26 -47.27
N VAL A 11 -7.63 38.07 -46.35
CA VAL A 11 -6.94 37.52 -45.18
C VAL A 11 -7.97 37.22 -44.10
N PRO A 12 -8.08 35.96 -43.63
CA PRO A 12 -9.06 35.60 -42.61
C PRO A 12 -8.87 36.50 -41.37
N GLN A 13 -9.98 37.02 -40.83
CA GLN A 13 -10.00 37.96 -39.71
C GLN A 13 -9.15 37.49 -38.51
N SER A 14 -9.05 36.17 -38.31
CA SER A 14 -8.20 35.52 -37.31
C SER A 14 -6.70 35.86 -37.44
N TYR A 15 -6.17 36.09 -38.64
CA TYR A 15 -4.75 36.44 -38.85
C TYR A 15 -4.44 37.90 -38.52
N GLN A 16 -5.37 38.81 -38.79
CA GLN A 16 -5.22 40.22 -38.38
C GLN A 16 -5.27 40.33 -36.84
N THR A 17 -6.18 39.61 -36.20
CA THR A 17 -6.27 39.53 -34.74
C THR A 17 -4.98 38.99 -34.11
N ASN A 18 -4.37 37.95 -34.70
CA ASN A 18 -3.13 37.38 -34.18
C ASN A 18 -1.92 38.32 -34.31
N ARG A 19 -1.81 39.07 -35.41
CA ARG A 19 -0.74 40.07 -35.60
C ARG A 19 -0.85 41.21 -34.59
N GLU A 20 -2.05 41.73 -34.36
CA GLU A 20 -2.29 42.77 -33.36
C GLU A 20 -1.99 42.26 -31.94
N HIS A 21 -2.34 41.01 -31.65
CA HIS A 21 -2.06 40.38 -30.35
C HIS A 21 -0.55 40.26 -30.08
N VAL A 22 0.23 39.88 -31.09
CA VAL A 22 1.70 39.81 -31.00
C VAL A 22 2.32 41.19 -30.77
N ILE A 23 1.84 42.22 -31.47
CA ILE A 23 2.32 43.60 -31.30
C ILE A 23 1.99 44.11 -29.89
N GLN A 24 0.79 43.86 -29.38
CA GLN A 24 0.40 44.24 -28.02
C GLN A 24 1.25 43.54 -26.95
N ASN A 25 1.52 42.24 -27.12
CA ASN A 25 2.37 41.48 -26.20
C ASN A 25 3.81 42.00 -26.19
N LYS A 26 4.35 42.40 -27.35
CA LYS A 26 5.68 43.03 -27.43
C LYS A 26 5.72 44.39 -26.72
N ILE A 27 4.71 45.24 -26.91
CA ILE A 27 4.62 46.54 -26.22
C ILE A 27 4.52 46.36 -24.69
N GLN A 28 3.80 45.33 -24.23
CA GLN A 28 3.74 45.00 -22.81
C GLN A 28 5.09 44.52 -22.27
N LEU A 29 5.81 43.68 -23.02
CA LEU A 29 7.14 43.21 -22.66
C LEU A 29 8.15 44.36 -22.53
N ASP A 30 8.18 45.28 -23.49
CA ASP A 30 9.11 46.42 -23.45
C ASP A 30 8.82 47.33 -22.23
N LYS A 31 7.54 47.50 -21.86
CA LYS A 31 7.14 48.25 -20.66
C LYS A 31 7.55 47.55 -19.36
N ILE A 32 7.45 46.22 -19.31
CA ILE A 32 7.88 45.43 -18.14
C ILE A 32 9.41 45.50 -18.01
N TYR A 33 10.13 45.39 -19.13
CA TYR A 33 11.59 45.44 -19.17
C TYR A 33 12.15 46.79 -18.69
N GLU A 34 11.57 47.91 -19.13
CA GLU A 34 12.00 49.24 -18.68
C GLU A 34 11.64 49.51 -17.20
N LYS A 35 10.54 48.93 -16.69
CA LYS A 35 10.25 48.96 -15.24
C LYS A 35 11.24 48.13 -14.43
N LEU A 36 11.68 46.98 -14.95
CA LEU A 36 12.66 46.11 -14.29
C LEU A 36 14.02 46.80 -14.13
N LYS A 37 14.45 47.62 -15.10
CA LYS A 37 15.70 48.39 -15.00
C LYS A 37 15.75 49.36 -13.83
N THR A 38 14.60 49.79 -13.31
CA THR A 38 14.51 50.91 -12.36
C THR A 38 13.90 50.55 -11.01
N SER A 39 13.31 49.36 -10.85
CA SER A 39 12.64 48.96 -9.61
C SER A 39 13.62 48.48 -8.52
N LYS A 40 13.36 48.87 -7.27
CA LYS A 40 14.14 48.49 -6.07
C LYS A 40 13.29 47.82 -4.97
N ASN A 41 12.03 47.45 -5.26
CA ASN A 41 11.07 46.96 -4.26
C ASN A 41 10.57 45.55 -4.59
N SER A 42 10.61 44.65 -3.61
CA SER A 42 10.25 43.24 -3.74
C SER A 42 8.78 42.99 -4.09
N LYS A 43 7.84 43.87 -3.68
CA LYS A 43 6.41 43.73 -4.04
C LYS A 43 6.13 44.01 -5.52
N GLU A 44 6.87 44.93 -6.13
CA GLU A 44 6.75 45.21 -7.57
C GLU A 44 7.28 44.04 -8.40
N PHE A 45 8.30 43.35 -7.89
CA PHE A 45 8.90 42.18 -8.54
C PHE A 45 7.94 40.98 -8.63
N VAL A 46 7.14 40.72 -7.59
CA VAL A 46 6.14 39.63 -7.57
C VAL A 46 5.01 39.89 -8.57
N ILE A 47 4.47 41.12 -8.61
CA ILE A 47 3.44 41.51 -9.58
C ILE A 47 3.96 41.38 -11.02
N MET A 48 5.25 41.66 -11.24
CA MET A 48 5.90 41.52 -12.56
C MET A 48 6.22 40.06 -12.93
N HIS A 49 6.54 39.20 -11.96
CA HIS A 49 6.71 37.75 -12.17
C HIS A 49 5.40 37.10 -12.62
N ASP A 50 4.28 37.44 -12.00
CA ASP A 50 2.97 36.92 -12.38
C ASP A 50 2.55 37.42 -13.77
N ALA A 51 2.88 38.66 -14.12
CA ALA A 51 2.68 39.19 -15.47
C ALA A 51 3.50 38.42 -16.52
N LEU A 52 4.79 38.12 -16.24
CA LEU A 52 5.64 37.33 -17.14
C LEU A 52 5.17 35.87 -17.27
N THR A 53 4.68 35.28 -16.18
CA THR A 53 4.15 33.91 -16.17
C THR A 53 2.88 33.80 -17.02
N ASN A 54 1.96 34.77 -16.88
CA ASN A 54 0.74 34.84 -17.70
C ASN A 54 1.05 35.09 -19.18
N LEU A 55 2.10 35.87 -19.47
CA LEU A 55 2.59 36.09 -20.83
C LEU A 55 3.21 34.81 -21.44
N GLY A 56 3.94 34.04 -20.62
CA GLY A 56 4.48 32.73 -21.01
C GLY A 56 3.40 31.73 -21.43
N HIS A 57 2.28 31.70 -20.71
CA HIS A 57 1.12 30.88 -21.07
C HIS A 57 0.44 31.36 -22.36
N SER A 58 0.28 32.68 -22.53
CA SER A 58 -0.30 33.27 -23.75
C SER A 58 0.57 32.99 -24.99
N MET A 59 1.90 32.99 -24.83
CA MET A 59 2.86 32.67 -25.89
C MET A 59 2.93 31.18 -26.21
N ALA A 60 2.77 30.29 -25.22
CA ALA A 60 2.66 28.85 -25.46
C ALA A 60 1.43 28.53 -26.31
N LYS A 61 0.29 29.18 -26.03
CA LYS A 61 -0.93 29.09 -26.82
C LYS A 61 -0.74 29.63 -28.23
N LEU A 62 -0.07 30.77 -28.40
CA LEU A 62 0.26 31.32 -29.72
C LEU A 62 1.18 30.38 -30.52
N LYS A 63 2.14 29.72 -29.87
CA LYS A 63 3.02 28.72 -30.51
C LYS A 63 2.24 27.49 -30.97
N GLU A 64 1.28 27.05 -30.18
CA GLU A 64 0.35 25.96 -30.55
C GLU A 64 -0.54 26.37 -31.74
N ASP A 65 -1.08 27.59 -31.72
CA ASP A 65 -1.91 28.11 -32.81
C ASP A 65 -1.10 28.30 -34.11
N ILE A 66 0.18 28.68 -34.03
CA ILE A 66 1.11 28.75 -35.17
C ILE A 66 1.44 27.36 -35.73
N GLU A 67 1.63 26.35 -34.88
CA GLU A 67 1.81 24.97 -35.33
C GLU A 67 0.54 24.41 -36.01
N LYS A 68 -0.65 24.73 -35.49
CA LYS A 68 -1.92 24.41 -36.16
C LYS A 68 -2.03 25.08 -37.53
N ILE A 69 -1.58 26.33 -37.65
CA ILE A 69 -1.53 27.06 -38.92
C ILE A 69 -0.54 26.42 -39.92
N LYS A 70 0.64 25.95 -39.48
CA LYS A 70 1.61 25.23 -40.34
C LYS A 70 1.06 23.90 -40.87
N ILE A 71 0.17 23.24 -40.12
CA ILE A 71 -0.45 21.97 -40.52
C ILE A 71 -1.48 22.22 -41.63
N ILE A 72 -2.27 23.28 -41.54
CA ILE A 72 -3.26 23.65 -42.56
C ILE A 72 -2.59 24.06 -43.89
N SER A 73 -1.37 24.61 -43.86
CA SER A 73 -0.69 25.10 -45.07
C SER A 73 -0.11 24.02 -45.99
N LYS A 74 -0.22 22.72 -45.64
CA LYS A 74 0.36 21.64 -46.44
C LYS A 74 -0.59 21.03 -47.48
N ASP A 75 -1.91 21.17 -47.31
CA ASP A 75 -2.90 20.44 -48.13
C ASP A 75 -3.92 21.29 -48.90
N ASP A 76 -3.76 22.62 -48.98
CA ASP A 76 -4.69 23.47 -49.75
C ASP A 76 -3.96 24.55 -50.58
N GLU A 77 -4.27 24.63 -51.89
CA GLU A 77 -3.68 25.61 -52.83
C GLU A 77 -4.01 27.05 -52.43
N LEU A 78 -5.15 27.28 -51.76
CA LEU A 78 -5.54 28.60 -51.25
C LEU A 78 -4.57 29.07 -50.14
N SER A 79 -4.13 28.14 -49.29
CA SER A 79 -3.21 28.41 -48.18
C SER A 79 -1.81 28.78 -48.66
N LYS A 80 -1.33 28.22 -49.78
CA LYS A 80 -0.04 28.58 -50.40
C LYS A 80 -0.03 30.01 -50.96
N LYS A 81 -1.17 30.50 -51.48
CA LYS A 81 -1.30 31.88 -51.98
C LYS A 81 -1.28 32.92 -50.86
N VAL A 82 -1.95 32.65 -49.74
CA VAL A 82 -1.96 33.53 -48.56
C VAL A 82 -0.60 33.55 -47.85
N TRP A 83 0.10 32.42 -47.80
CA TRP A 83 1.43 32.32 -47.19
C TRP A 83 2.51 33.12 -47.93
N ASN A 84 2.39 33.26 -49.25
CA ASN A 84 3.33 34.04 -50.06
C ASN A 84 3.02 35.56 -50.06
N THR A 85 1.86 36.00 -49.55
CA THR A 85 1.45 37.41 -49.56
C THR A 85 1.59 38.11 -48.21
N ALA A 86 1.59 37.38 -47.09
CA ALA A 86 2.02 37.93 -45.82
C ALA A 86 3.55 37.89 -45.79
N ASN A 87 4.23 39.04 -45.65
CA ASN A 87 5.67 39.14 -45.44
C ASN A 87 6.10 38.24 -44.27
N SER A 88 6.41 36.99 -44.58
CA SER A 88 6.82 35.95 -43.64
C SER A 88 8.07 36.42 -42.89
N GLN A 89 8.93 37.17 -43.58
CA GLN A 89 10.12 37.77 -42.98
C GLN A 89 9.80 38.72 -41.81
N ASP A 90 8.72 39.49 -41.83
CA ASP A 90 8.39 40.43 -40.75
C ASP A 90 7.85 39.70 -39.50
N ILE A 91 7.08 38.62 -39.71
CA ILE A 91 6.57 37.78 -38.61
C ILE A 91 7.72 36.97 -37.99
N PHE A 92 8.59 36.39 -38.82
CA PHE A 92 9.77 35.67 -38.33
C PHE A 92 10.78 36.62 -37.65
N THR A 93 10.99 37.82 -38.18
CA THR A 93 11.86 38.83 -37.54
C THR A 93 11.27 39.32 -36.22
N ALA A 94 9.94 39.50 -36.14
CA ALA A 94 9.28 39.83 -34.88
C ALA A 94 9.37 38.69 -33.85
N LEU A 95 9.26 37.44 -34.29
CA LEU A 95 9.42 36.25 -33.45
C LEU A 95 10.87 36.08 -32.97
N ASP A 96 11.85 36.24 -33.84
CA ASP A 96 13.27 36.16 -33.48
C ASP A 96 13.68 37.34 -32.58
N SER A 97 13.17 38.54 -32.83
CA SER A 97 13.38 39.69 -31.93
C SER A 97 12.74 39.45 -30.56
N SER A 98 11.56 38.84 -30.51
CA SER A 98 10.88 38.50 -29.25
C SER A 98 11.62 37.39 -28.51
N ARG A 99 12.16 36.41 -29.24
CA ARG A 99 13.00 35.34 -28.69
C ARG A 99 14.31 35.90 -28.10
N LEU A 100 14.94 36.84 -28.80
CA LEU A 100 16.17 37.51 -28.33
C LEU A 100 15.88 38.40 -27.10
N LEU A 101 14.75 39.11 -27.07
CA LEU A 101 14.30 39.87 -25.89
C LEU A 101 14.02 38.97 -24.68
N ILE A 102 13.42 37.80 -24.90
CA ILE A 102 13.19 36.81 -23.84
C ILE A 102 14.52 36.26 -23.32
N GLN A 103 15.45 35.95 -24.21
CA GLN A 103 16.77 35.47 -23.83
C GLN A 103 17.54 36.53 -23.02
N ASN A 104 17.52 37.78 -23.46
CA ASN A 104 18.13 38.90 -22.74
C ASN A 104 17.44 39.18 -21.38
N ALA A 105 16.13 38.98 -21.27
CA ALA A 105 15.39 39.11 -20.03
C ALA A 105 15.69 37.95 -19.06
N GLN A 106 15.85 36.72 -19.57
CA GLN A 106 16.30 35.57 -18.79
C GLN A 106 17.73 35.76 -18.28
N GLU A 107 18.63 36.26 -19.13
CA GLU A 107 20.01 36.60 -18.74
C GLU A 107 20.04 37.74 -17.70
N SER A 108 19.21 38.77 -17.86
CA SER A 108 19.08 39.86 -16.88
C SER A 108 18.49 39.38 -15.54
N TYR A 109 17.57 38.41 -15.58
CA TYR A 109 17.02 37.76 -14.38
C TYR A 109 18.07 36.90 -13.67
N GLN A 110 18.87 36.13 -14.42
CA GLN A 110 19.98 35.35 -13.88
C GLN A 110 21.07 36.25 -13.27
N LEU A 111 21.39 37.38 -13.93
CA LEU A 111 22.33 38.37 -13.40
C LEU A 111 21.80 39.04 -12.12
N SER A 112 20.49 39.33 -12.06
CA SER A 112 19.83 39.89 -10.88
C SER A 112 19.78 38.89 -9.71
N LEU A 113 19.58 37.60 -10.01
CA LEU A 113 19.70 36.50 -9.05
C LEU A 113 21.13 36.36 -8.52
N GLN A 114 22.14 36.50 -9.38
CA GLN A 114 23.55 36.49 -8.98
C GLN A 114 23.89 37.68 -8.06
N ILE A 115 23.38 38.87 -8.35
CA ILE A 115 23.57 40.06 -7.51
C ILE A 115 22.89 39.87 -6.14
N LEU A 116 21.69 39.27 -6.10
CA LEU A 116 20.98 38.93 -4.86
C LEU A 116 21.68 37.82 -4.06
N GLN A 117 22.26 36.82 -4.74
CA GLN A 117 23.06 35.73 -4.13
C GLN A 117 24.37 36.22 -3.52
N ASN A 118 24.98 37.25 -4.11
CA ASN A 118 26.23 37.82 -3.61
C ASN A 118 26.04 38.75 -2.41
N HIS A 119 24.81 39.11 -2.02
CA HIS A 119 24.52 40.11 -0.97
C HIS A 119 23.60 39.60 0.15
N MET A 120 23.23 38.32 0.18
CA MET A 120 22.45 37.70 1.27
C MET A 120 23.09 36.38 1.76
N PRO A 121 22.92 36.00 3.04
CA PRO A 121 23.53 34.80 3.60
C PRO A 121 23.03 33.53 2.89
N SER A 122 23.94 32.60 2.61
CA SER A 122 23.79 31.42 1.77
C SER A 122 22.83 30.33 2.29
N SER A 123 22.08 30.56 3.38
CA SER A 123 21.18 29.58 3.97
C SER A 123 19.72 29.62 3.49
N LEU A 124 19.32 30.55 2.60
CA LEU A 124 17.90 30.78 2.30
C LEU A 124 17.52 30.94 0.82
N HIS A 125 18.31 30.43 -0.12
CA HIS A 125 17.94 30.50 -1.55
C HIS A 125 17.03 29.35 -2.00
N THR A 126 15.72 29.55 -1.92
CA THR A 126 14.77 28.90 -2.85
C THR A 126 13.93 29.95 -3.57
N THR A 127 14.13 30.04 -4.88
CA THR A 127 13.42 30.93 -5.81
C THR A 127 12.23 30.21 -6.43
N GLU A 128 11.14 30.03 -5.69
CA GLU A 128 9.79 29.81 -6.26
C GLU A 128 8.75 30.28 -5.22
N PRO A 129 7.87 31.26 -5.52
CA PRO A 129 6.66 31.47 -4.76
C PRO A 129 5.59 30.53 -5.33
N LYS A 130 5.67 29.25 -4.99
CA LYS A 130 4.47 28.40 -4.96
C LYS A 130 4.01 28.32 -3.51
N ASN A 131 2.71 28.16 -3.29
CA ASN A 131 2.05 27.99 -1.99
C ASN A 131 3.01 27.49 -0.89
N GLU A 132 3.00 28.09 0.31
CA GLU A 132 3.85 27.65 1.45
C GLU A 132 3.83 26.11 1.61
N PHE A 133 2.67 25.50 1.38
CA PHE A 133 2.50 24.04 1.27
C PHE A 133 3.42 23.38 0.23
N SER A 134 3.32 23.74 -1.05
CA SER A 134 4.15 23.13 -2.10
C SER A 134 5.64 23.34 -1.86
N ASN A 135 6.03 24.46 -1.25
CA ASN A 135 7.42 24.71 -0.91
C ASN A 135 7.92 23.78 0.20
N SER A 136 7.13 23.53 1.26
CA SER A 136 7.48 22.58 2.32
C SER A 136 7.54 21.12 1.80
N TYR A 137 6.61 20.73 0.93
CA TYR A 137 6.64 19.41 0.28
C TYR A 137 7.89 19.23 -0.60
N VAL A 138 8.18 20.20 -1.47
CA VAL A 138 9.37 20.18 -2.35
C VAL A 138 10.67 20.25 -1.55
N LEU A 139 10.70 20.98 -0.43
CA LEU A 139 11.87 21.05 0.46
C LEU A 139 12.09 19.74 1.21
N PHE A 140 11.03 19.08 1.68
CA PHE A 140 11.12 17.75 2.28
C PHE A 140 11.78 16.78 1.28
N ASP A 141 11.27 16.69 0.05
CA ASP A 141 11.81 15.76 -0.96
C ASP A 141 13.27 16.08 -1.31
N LYS A 142 13.62 17.37 -1.43
CA LYS A 142 14.99 17.81 -1.71
C LYS A 142 15.97 17.53 -0.56
N LEU A 143 15.51 17.64 0.68
CA LEU A 143 16.31 17.26 1.85
C LEU A 143 16.49 15.74 1.91
N TRP A 144 15.40 15.00 1.69
CA TRP A 144 15.41 13.54 1.77
C TRP A 144 16.31 12.89 0.71
N GLN A 145 16.50 13.54 -0.45
CA GLN A 145 17.31 13.02 -1.57
C GLN A 145 18.81 13.36 -1.49
N LYS A 146 19.28 14.14 -0.51
CA LYS A 146 20.69 14.54 -0.43
C LYS A 146 21.53 13.51 0.35
N GLU A 147 22.64 13.07 -0.22
CA GLU A 147 23.54 12.07 0.39
C GLU A 147 24.22 12.53 1.69
N SER A 148 24.24 13.84 1.98
CA SER A 148 24.96 14.43 3.13
C SER A 148 24.14 15.54 3.79
N VAL A 149 23.10 15.18 4.54
CA VAL A 149 22.28 16.14 5.28
C VAL A 149 22.57 16.07 6.76
N LEU A 150 22.74 17.25 7.38
CA LEU A 150 22.93 17.38 8.81
C LEU A 150 21.62 17.06 9.55
N PRO A 151 21.65 16.36 10.70
CA PRO A 151 20.45 16.06 11.49
C PRO A 151 19.59 17.31 11.78
N GLU A 152 20.23 18.44 12.01
CA GLU A 152 19.60 19.73 12.32
C GLU A 152 18.66 20.20 11.19
N SER A 153 18.98 19.93 9.92
CA SER A 153 18.10 20.30 8.81
C SER A 153 16.78 19.52 8.82
N PHE A 154 16.80 18.27 9.29
CA PHE A 154 15.58 17.49 9.49
C PHE A 154 14.78 17.99 10.70
N LEU A 155 15.46 18.43 11.77
CA LEU A 155 14.80 19.01 12.94
C LEU A 155 14.04 20.29 12.59
N GLU A 156 14.67 21.21 11.85
CA GLU A 156 14.07 22.45 11.37
C GLU A 156 12.88 22.20 10.44
N MET A 157 13.01 21.24 9.52
CA MET A 157 11.91 20.86 8.62
C MET A 157 10.72 20.29 9.39
N GLY A 158 10.95 19.35 10.31
CA GLY A 158 9.88 18.77 11.12
C GLY A 158 9.16 19.83 11.95
N GLN A 159 9.89 20.79 12.53
CA GLN A 159 9.30 21.92 13.24
C GLN A 159 8.41 22.78 12.32
N SER A 160 8.90 23.10 11.13
CA SER A 160 8.16 23.88 10.13
C SER A 160 6.87 23.19 9.70
N LEU A 161 6.89 21.86 9.55
CA LEU A 161 5.72 21.05 9.22
C LEU A 161 4.68 21.04 10.36
N VAL A 162 5.11 20.96 11.62
CA VAL A 162 4.22 21.08 12.79
C VAL A 162 3.58 22.46 12.84
N GLU A 163 4.32 23.53 12.59
CA GLU A 163 3.79 24.89 12.54
C GLU A 163 2.79 25.09 11.40
N LEU A 164 3.06 24.49 10.24
CA LEU A 164 2.14 24.50 9.10
C LEU A 164 0.85 23.73 9.41
N TYR A 165 0.96 22.59 10.09
CA TYR A 165 -0.20 21.83 10.59
C TYR A 165 -1.04 22.66 11.57
N ARG A 166 -0.42 23.39 12.50
CA ARG A 166 -1.15 24.26 13.44
C ARG A 166 -1.97 25.34 12.72
N LYS A 167 -1.48 25.82 11.58
CA LYS A 167 -2.24 26.73 10.70
C LYS A 167 -3.34 26.01 9.91
N ASN A 168 -3.21 24.70 9.69
CA ASN A 168 -4.06 23.88 8.80
C ASN A 168 -4.37 22.49 9.39
N PRO A 169 -5.16 22.41 10.48
CA PRO A 169 -5.29 21.20 11.30
C PRO A 169 -6.01 20.02 10.63
N THR A 170 -6.53 20.19 9.42
CA THR A 170 -7.14 19.12 8.61
C THR A 170 -6.13 18.32 7.81
N GLN A 171 -4.90 18.83 7.61
CA GLN A 171 -3.85 18.16 6.84
C GLN A 171 -3.01 17.26 7.73
N LEU A 172 -3.59 16.13 8.14
CA LEU A 172 -2.98 15.19 9.06
C LEU A 172 -1.64 14.62 8.54
N GLU A 173 -1.44 14.54 7.22
CA GLU A 173 -0.17 14.04 6.67
C GLU A 173 1.04 14.90 7.03
N LEU A 174 0.85 16.18 7.37
CA LEU A 174 1.94 17.06 7.82
C LEU A 174 2.55 16.58 9.14
N LEU A 175 1.74 16.04 10.05
CA LEU A 175 2.23 15.47 11.31
C LEU A 175 2.98 14.16 11.07
N THR A 176 2.48 13.31 10.16
CA THR A 176 3.20 12.08 9.75
C THR A 176 4.57 12.44 9.19
N ARG A 177 4.66 13.42 8.28
CA ARG A 177 5.95 13.86 7.71
C ARG A 177 6.87 14.52 8.73
N ALA A 178 6.34 15.33 9.64
CA ALA A 178 7.14 15.91 10.72
C ALA A 178 7.80 14.84 11.59
N HIS A 179 7.04 13.79 11.94
CA HIS A 179 7.57 12.63 12.64
C HIS A 179 8.68 11.95 11.82
N GLN A 180 8.45 11.68 10.53
CA GLN A 180 9.46 11.06 9.65
C GLN A 180 10.77 11.88 9.61
N CYS A 181 10.69 13.22 9.51
CA CYS A 181 11.87 14.09 9.60
C CYS A 181 12.62 13.91 10.93
N TRP A 182 11.91 14.04 12.05
CA TRP A 182 12.54 13.95 13.37
C TRP A 182 13.11 12.56 13.66
N GLU A 183 12.46 11.49 13.21
CA GLU A 183 13.01 10.13 13.32
C GLU A 183 14.25 9.96 12.45
N LYS A 184 14.32 10.58 11.25
CA LYS A 184 15.53 10.59 10.43
C LYS A 184 16.69 11.34 11.11
N ALA A 185 16.40 12.44 11.82
CA ALA A 185 17.41 13.11 12.64
C ALA A 185 17.93 12.19 13.76
N ALA A 186 17.01 11.51 14.47
CA ALA A 186 17.38 10.55 15.52
C ALA A 186 18.22 9.38 14.98
N GLU A 187 17.88 8.85 13.80
CA GLU A 187 18.68 7.85 13.08
C GLU A 187 20.12 8.30 12.84
N LEU A 188 20.30 9.53 12.36
CA LEU A 188 21.62 10.07 12.05
C LEU A 188 22.45 10.28 13.32
N TYR A 189 21.85 10.74 14.43
CA TYR A 189 22.53 10.81 15.72
C TYR A 189 22.89 9.42 16.27
N GLU A 190 21.98 8.45 16.16
CA GLU A 190 22.23 7.06 16.57
C GLU A 190 23.38 6.44 15.77
N LYS A 191 23.42 6.66 14.44
CA LYS A 191 24.53 6.24 13.56
C LYS A 191 25.87 6.85 13.97
N ASN A 192 25.85 8.07 14.48
CA ASN A 192 27.02 8.78 15.01
C ASN A 192 27.30 8.45 16.50
N LYS A 193 26.61 7.46 17.08
CA LYS A 193 26.70 7.04 18.49
C LYS A 193 26.33 8.13 19.51
N ASN A 194 25.63 9.18 19.08
CA ASN A 194 25.06 10.18 19.98
C ASN A 194 23.68 9.74 20.44
N TYR A 195 23.65 8.68 21.28
CA TYR A 195 22.41 8.04 21.71
C TYR A 195 21.52 8.93 22.57
N SER A 196 22.11 9.79 23.42
CA SER A 196 21.37 10.74 24.25
C SER A 196 20.51 11.67 23.39
N GLN A 197 21.09 12.28 22.34
CA GLN A 197 20.35 13.14 21.42
C GLN A 197 19.27 12.38 20.65
N ALA A 198 19.56 11.16 20.20
CA ALA A 198 18.58 10.32 19.51
C ALA A 198 17.37 9.99 20.41
N PHE A 199 17.61 9.64 21.68
CA PHE A 199 16.54 9.37 22.66
C PHE A 199 15.75 10.62 23.01
N GLU A 200 16.42 11.77 23.20
CA GLU A 200 15.77 13.05 23.46
C GLU A 200 14.83 13.44 22.32
N ILE A 201 15.27 13.29 21.06
CA ILE A 201 14.43 13.58 19.90
C ILE A 201 13.20 12.67 19.88
N ARG A 202 13.35 11.35 20.08
CA ARG A 202 12.20 10.44 20.10
C ARG A 202 11.22 10.74 21.24
N ALA A 203 11.73 11.12 22.40
CA ALA A 203 10.88 11.56 23.51
C ALA A 203 10.16 12.88 23.20
N LYS A 204 10.84 13.81 22.54
CA LYS A 204 10.24 15.06 22.03
C LYS A 204 9.10 14.75 21.06
N ILE A 205 9.31 13.87 20.08
CA ILE A 205 8.28 13.43 19.13
C ILE A 205 7.05 12.89 19.89
N ALA A 206 7.27 11.98 20.84
CA ALA A 206 6.19 11.34 21.61
C ALA A 206 5.39 12.33 22.47
N ASN A 207 5.98 13.48 22.85
CA ASN A 207 5.31 14.54 23.60
C ASN A 207 4.63 15.58 22.71
N GLU A 208 5.26 15.97 21.59
CA GLU A 208 4.80 17.08 20.75
C GLU A 208 3.82 16.66 19.66
N ILE A 209 3.98 15.47 19.07
CA ILE A 209 3.07 14.94 18.06
C ILE A 209 1.98 14.13 18.75
N THR A 210 1.01 14.86 19.31
CA THR A 210 -0.20 14.27 19.89
C THR A 210 -1.18 13.87 18.81
N VAL A 211 -2.02 12.87 19.09
CA VAL A 211 -3.04 12.41 18.15
C VAL A 211 -4.21 13.40 18.15
N PRO A 212 -4.49 14.11 17.05
CA PRO A 212 -5.57 15.09 17.02
C PRO A 212 -6.95 14.40 16.99
N HIS A 213 -7.98 15.10 17.46
CA HIS A 213 -9.38 14.63 17.42
C HIS A 213 -9.89 14.31 16.01
N THR A 214 -9.26 14.89 14.97
CA THR A 214 -9.57 14.63 13.56
C THR A 214 -8.95 13.32 13.04
N HIS A 215 -8.09 12.67 13.82
CA HIS A 215 -7.44 11.43 13.42
C HIS A 215 -8.47 10.29 13.25
N PRO A 216 -8.38 9.42 12.21
CA PRO A 216 -9.34 8.35 11.98
C PRO A 216 -9.45 7.33 13.13
N LEU A 217 -8.33 7.14 13.84
CA LEU A 217 -8.24 6.27 15.01
C LEU A 217 -8.46 7.00 16.34
N TYR A 218 -8.83 8.29 16.32
CA TYR A 218 -9.28 8.96 17.53
C TYR A 218 -10.45 8.18 18.14
N GLU A 219 -10.45 7.98 19.46
CA GLU A 219 -11.35 7.06 20.17
C GLU A 219 -11.23 5.58 19.73
N LEU A 220 -9.99 5.11 19.60
CA LEU A 220 -9.66 3.78 19.08
C LEU A 220 -10.50 2.63 19.67
N GLU A 221 -10.77 2.64 20.98
CA GLU A 221 -11.56 1.58 21.62
C GLU A 221 -13.01 1.54 21.13
N SER A 222 -13.65 2.70 20.94
CA SER A 222 -14.99 2.78 20.38
C SER A 222 -15.00 2.31 18.94
N LYS A 223 -13.97 2.66 18.16
CA LYS A 223 -13.83 2.18 16.77
C LYS A 223 -13.72 0.65 16.70
N VAL A 224 -13.03 0.03 17.64
CA VAL A 224 -12.95 -1.43 17.74
C VAL A 224 -14.32 -2.03 18.11
N ASP A 225 -15.03 -1.46 19.08
CA ASP A 225 -16.35 -1.95 19.47
C ASP A 225 -17.39 -1.82 18.35
N ASP A 226 -17.42 -0.66 17.68
CA ASP A 226 -18.29 -0.41 16.54
C ASP A 226 -17.99 -1.39 15.41
N TYR A 227 -16.72 -1.66 15.14
CA TYR A 227 -16.30 -2.65 14.15
C TYR A 227 -16.83 -4.04 14.47
N VAL A 228 -16.56 -4.54 15.68
CA VAL A 228 -16.98 -5.88 16.13
C VAL A 228 -18.49 -6.03 16.01
N LYS A 229 -19.23 -5.01 16.48
CA LYS A 229 -20.68 -4.97 16.43
C LYS A 229 -21.22 -4.95 14.99
N ASN A 230 -20.69 -4.09 14.14
CA ASN A 230 -21.17 -3.93 12.75
C ASN A 230 -20.81 -5.14 11.89
N ALA A 231 -19.65 -5.75 12.12
CA ALA A 231 -19.22 -6.95 11.43
C ALA A 231 -19.90 -8.23 11.97
N ASN A 232 -20.61 -8.15 13.11
CA ASN A 232 -21.21 -9.28 13.80
C ASN A 232 -20.20 -10.43 14.04
N ILE A 233 -19.01 -10.07 14.53
CA ILE A 233 -17.91 -10.99 14.85
C ILE A 233 -17.65 -11.03 16.36
N ALA A 234 -16.78 -11.94 16.81
CA ALA A 234 -16.46 -12.05 18.23
C ALA A 234 -15.59 -10.86 18.70
N PRO A 235 -15.74 -10.36 19.94
CA PRO A 235 -14.96 -9.21 20.43
C PRO A 235 -13.44 -9.35 20.36
N ASP A 236 -12.93 -10.58 20.50
CA ASP A 236 -11.51 -10.91 20.43
C ASP A 236 -10.96 -10.98 18.99
N ASP A 237 -11.82 -11.00 17.98
CA ASP A 237 -11.43 -10.88 16.57
C ASP A 237 -10.84 -9.50 16.26
N GLY A 238 -11.28 -8.47 16.99
CA GLY A 238 -10.83 -7.10 16.86
C GLY A 238 -11.19 -6.43 15.52
N ALA A 239 -10.47 -5.37 15.21
CA ALA A 239 -10.63 -4.55 14.02
C ALA A 239 -9.32 -4.47 13.23
N LYS A 240 -9.44 -4.38 11.90
CA LYS A 240 -8.32 -4.04 11.01
C LYS A 240 -8.48 -2.60 10.56
N PHE A 241 -7.37 -1.87 10.55
CA PHE A 241 -7.30 -0.50 10.07
C PHE A 241 -6.27 -0.42 8.94
N ASP A 242 -6.64 0.23 7.85
CA ASP A 242 -5.76 0.58 6.72
C ASP A 242 -5.51 2.09 6.66
N HIS A 243 -4.86 2.56 5.59
CA HIS A 243 -4.52 3.98 5.38
C HIS A 243 -3.63 4.61 6.46
N LEU A 244 -2.73 3.79 7.00
CA LEU A 244 -1.68 4.22 7.91
C LEU A 244 -0.31 4.24 7.21
N ASP A 245 0.68 4.89 7.82
CA ASP A 245 2.01 5.12 7.23
C ASP A 245 2.68 3.82 6.76
N SER A 246 2.78 3.64 5.45
CA SER A 246 3.28 2.42 4.84
C SER A 246 4.77 2.40 4.52
N GLY A 247 5.48 3.50 4.76
CA GLY A 247 6.94 3.49 4.63
C GLY A 247 7.54 2.43 5.57
N ILE A 248 6.96 2.32 6.77
CA ILE A 248 7.37 1.35 7.80
C ILE A 248 6.40 0.16 7.87
N LEU A 249 5.09 0.44 7.90
CA LEU A 249 4.05 -0.56 8.10
C LEU A 249 3.79 -1.31 6.79
N LYS A 250 3.93 -2.63 6.78
CA LYS A 250 3.60 -3.41 5.58
C LYS A 250 2.14 -3.18 5.21
N ARG A 251 1.93 -2.64 4.00
CA ARG A 251 0.63 -2.28 3.41
C ARG A 251 -0.09 -1.13 4.13
N GLY A 252 0.52 -0.48 5.10
CA GLY A 252 -0.15 0.55 5.89
C GLY A 252 -1.36 0.01 6.65
N MET A 253 -1.26 -1.23 7.16
CA MET A 253 -2.34 -1.90 7.88
C MET A 253 -1.87 -2.45 9.23
N LEU A 254 -2.75 -2.38 10.22
CA LEU A 254 -2.58 -3.02 11.52
C LEU A 254 -3.90 -3.60 12.02
N SER A 255 -3.82 -4.52 12.99
CA SER A 255 -4.98 -5.02 13.72
C SER A 255 -4.96 -4.55 15.17
N ILE A 256 -6.10 -4.13 15.69
CA ILE A 256 -6.30 -3.81 17.11
C ILE A 256 -7.40 -4.70 17.66
N ARG A 257 -7.19 -5.27 18.84
CA ARG A 257 -8.21 -6.07 19.53
C ARG A 257 -8.19 -5.87 21.03
N LYS A 258 -9.32 -6.14 21.67
CA LYS A 258 -9.41 -6.24 23.12
C LYS A 258 -9.12 -7.69 23.52
N ARG A 259 -8.22 -7.89 24.48
CA ARG A 259 -7.86 -9.21 24.98
C ARG A 259 -7.91 -9.23 26.50
N ASN A 260 -8.56 -10.23 27.06
CA ASN A 260 -8.48 -10.52 28.50
C ASN A 260 -7.37 -11.54 28.74
N LEU A 261 -6.23 -11.09 29.27
CA LEU A 261 -5.10 -11.94 29.66
C LEU A 261 -5.14 -12.18 31.17
N ASP A 262 -5.52 -13.39 31.59
CA ASP A 262 -5.68 -13.79 33.00
C ASP A 262 -6.43 -12.76 33.86
N GLY A 263 -7.59 -12.31 33.38
CA GLY A 263 -8.45 -11.35 34.09
C GLY A 263 -8.09 -9.88 33.87
N LYS A 264 -7.02 -9.57 33.11
CA LYS A 264 -6.61 -8.19 32.81
C LYS A 264 -6.98 -7.84 31.37
N GLU A 265 -7.86 -6.87 31.21
CA GLU A 265 -8.18 -6.31 29.89
C GLU A 265 -7.00 -5.50 29.33
N LYS A 266 -6.65 -5.80 28.08
CA LYS A 266 -5.60 -5.16 27.30
C LYS A 266 -6.14 -4.74 25.96
N LEU A 267 -5.62 -3.62 25.46
CA LEU A 267 -5.73 -3.27 24.04
C LEU A 267 -4.45 -3.73 23.35
N VAL A 268 -4.58 -4.52 22.29
CA VAL A 268 -3.46 -5.19 21.61
C VAL A 268 -3.40 -4.76 20.16
N ALA A 269 -2.33 -4.07 19.79
CA ALA A 269 -1.96 -3.80 18.40
C ALA A 269 -1.03 -4.90 17.88
N ASN A 270 -1.32 -5.42 16.70
CA ASN A 270 -0.51 -6.43 16.03
C ASN A 270 -0.39 -6.10 14.55
N PHE A 271 0.84 -6.02 14.08
CA PHE A 271 1.17 -5.57 12.72
C PHE A 271 2.53 -6.10 12.26
N HIS A 272 2.82 -5.91 10.98
CA HIS A 272 4.12 -6.24 10.40
C HIS A 272 4.80 -5.02 9.81
N ILE A 273 6.12 -4.96 9.96
CA ILE A 273 6.95 -3.87 9.42
C ILE A 273 7.80 -4.36 8.24
N SER A 274 8.33 -3.43 7.45
CA SER A 274 9.28 -3.73 6.38
C SER A 274 10.58 -4.34 6.93
N HIS A 275 11.32 -5.06 6.09
CA HIS A 275 12.54 -5.75 6.55
C HIS A 275 13.62 -4.75 7.01
N PHE A 276 13.80 -3.64 6.29
CA PHE A 276 14.75 -2.60 6.70
C PHE A 276 14.35 -1.92 8.02
N ALA A 277 13.05 -1.66 8.23
CA ALA A 277 12.55 -1.10 9.49
C ALA A 277 12.77 -2.08 10.65
N LYS A 278 12.69 -3.39 10.40
CA LYS A 278 13.00 -4.42 11.37
C LYS A 278 14.47 -4.38 11.81
N GLU A 279 15.39 -4.34 10.86
CA GLU A 279 16.82 -4.25 11.16
C GLU A 279 17.15 -2.98 11.96
N LYS A 280 16.56 -1.84 11.55
CA LYS A 280 16.68 -0.58 12.28
C LYS A 280 16.16 -0.69 13.71
N LEU A 281 14.96 -1.25 13.92
CA LEU A 281 14.39 -1.44 15.25
C LEU A 281 15.27 -2.32 16.14
N LEU A 282 15.84 -3.41 15.60
CA LEU A 282 16.77 -4.26 16.36
C LEU A 282 18.05 -3.51 16.74
N SER A 283 18.58 -2.66 15.85
CA SER A 283 19.70 -1.76 16.16
C SER A 283 19.34 -0.80 17.30
N THR A 284 18.17 -0.17 17.24
CA THR A 284 17.70 0.74 18.29
C THR A 284 17.49 0.02 19.62
N ILE A 285 16.92 -1.18 19.62
CA ILE A 285 16.78 -2.01 20.83
C ILE A 285 18.16 -2.35 21.41
N LYS A 286 19.15 -2.65 20.57
CA LYS A 286 20.53 -2.87 21.01
C LYS A 286 21.11 -1.61 21.65
N ALA A 287 20.95 -0.44 21.03
CA ALA A 287 21.38 0.84 21.59
C ALA A 287 20.72 1.13 22.95
N ILE A 288 19.43 0.83 23.09
CA ILE A 288 18.68 0.95 24.35
C ILE A 288 19.25 0.01 25.42
N ARG A 289 19.56 -1.26 25.07
CA ARG A 289 20.17 -2.22 26.01
C ARG A 289 21.53 -1.73 26.51
N GLU A 290 22.35 -1.17 25.62
CA GLU A 290 23.69 -0.66 25.93
C GLU A 290 23.66 0.65 26.72
N ASN A 291 22.60 1.47 26.56
CA ASN A 291 22.49 2.81 27.15
C ASN A 291 21.20 2.99 27.97
N LYS A 292 20.83 1.94 28.73
CA LYS A 292 19.53 1.84 29.39
C LYS A 292 19.20 3.02 30.31
N GLU A 293 20.16 3.48 31.10
CA GLU A 293 19.96 4.60 32.03
C GLU A 293 19.69 5.91 31.29
N GLU A 294 20.44 6.20 30.22
CA GLU A 294 20.24 7.38 29.40
C GLU A 294 18.90 7.32 28.64
N PHE A 295 18.51 6.14 28.15
CA PHE A 295 17.19 5.94 27.56
C PHE A 295 16.07 6.26 28.56
N ILE A 296 16.11 5.68 29.76
CA ILE A 296 15.10 5.91 30.81
C ILE A 296 15.03 7.39 31.20
N LYS A 297 16.18 8.06 31.33
CA LYS A 297 16.26 9.48 31.67
C LYS A 297 15.51 10.36 30.66
N ASN A 298 15.63 10.02 29.37
CA ASN A 298 15.02 10.78 28.28
C ASN A 298 13.56 10.39 27.99
N LEU A 299 13.04 9.26 28.50
CA LEU A 299 11.65 8.87 28.26
C LEU A 299 10.66 9.99 28.63
N PRO A 300 9.52 10.12 27.91
CA PRO A 300 8.39 10.94 28.35
C PRO A 300 7.97 10.63 29.79
N GLU A 301 7.56 11.63 30.57
CA GLU A 301 7.16 11.44 31.99
C GLU A 301 6.09 10.35 32.16
N HIS A 302 5.11 10.30 31.26
CA HIS A 302 4.07 9.28 31.27
C HIS A 302 4.57 7.86 30.94
N LEU A 303 5.81 7.71 30.46
CA LEU A 303 6.50 6.44 30.18
C LEU A 303 7.64 6.12 31.15
N LYS A 304 8.09 7.06 32.00
CA LYS A 304 9.23 6.93 32.94
C LYS A 304 9.07 5.88 34.05
N SER A 305 8.08 5.00 33.93
CA SER A 305 7.91 3.78 34.71
C SER A 305 9.17 2.89 34.75
N GLN A 306 9.18 1.91 35.65
CA GLN A 306 10.25 0.89 35.66
C GLN A 306 10.25 0.11 34.34
N LEU A 307 11.39 0.13 33.64
CA LEU A 307 11.54 -0.54 32.36
C LEU A 307 12.30 -1.87 32.48
N THR A 308 11.69 -2.94 31.97
CA THR A 308 12.29 -4.28 31.92
C THR A 308 12.46 -4.70 30.47
N ILE A 309 13.65 -5.23 30.13
CA ILE A 309 13.94 -5.81 28.81
C ILE A 309 14.33 -7.26 29.03
N ARG A 310 13.63 -8.19 28.39
CA ARG A 310 13.89 -9.63 28.52
C ARG A 310 13.68 -10.36 27.19
N ASP A 311 14.40 -11.47 27.02
CA ASP A 311 14.15 -12.40 25.93
C ASP A 311 13.06 -13.38 26.38
N VAL A 312 12.03 -13.55 25.57
CA VAL A 312 10.84 -14.38 25.85
C VAL A 312 10.56 -15.31 24.68
N ASP A 313 9.71 -16.31 24.91
CA ASP A 313 9.14 -17.08 23.79
C ASP A 313 8.18 -16.18 23.00
N ASN A 314 8.22 -16.29 21.67
CA ASN A 314 7.27 -15.65 20.77
C ASN A 314 6.20 -16.65 20.34
N GLY A 315 5.02 -16.17 19.93
CA GLY A 315 3.93 -17.05 19.50
C GLY A 315 2.54 -16.49 19.78
N TYR A 316 1.63 -17.41 20.10
CA TYR A 316 0.21 -17.13 20.32
C TYR A 316 -0.28 -17.74 21.64
N PHE A 317 -1.00 -16.94 22.42
CA PHE A 317 -1.61 -17.37 23.67
C PHE A 317 -2.79 -18.32 23.42
N LYS A 318 -2.96 -19.32 24.28
CA LYS A 318 -4.13 -20.19 24.25
C LYS A 318 -5.33 -19.49 24.86
N LYS A 319 -6.46 -19.56 24.17
CA LYS A 319 -7.76 -19.13 24.69
C LYS A 319 -8.42 -20.29 25.44
N ILE A 320 -8.85 -20.06 26.68
CA ILE A 320 -9.57 -20.99 27.53
C ILE A 320 -10.90 -20.32 27.86
N SER A 321 -11.99 -20.78 27.23
CA SER A 321 -13.28 -20.06 27.22
C SER A 321 -13.08 -18.63 26.66
N ASP A 322 -13.34 -17.58 27.43
CA ASP A 322 -13.19 -16.17 27.01
C ASP A 322 -11.91 -15.49 27.54
N VAL A 323 -11.03 -16.24 28.18
CA VAL A 323 -9.79 -15.73 28.78
C VAL A 323 -8.57 -16.33 28.08
N TYR A 324 -7.60 -15.49 27.74
CA TYR A 324 -6.32 -15.94 27.23
C TYR A 324 -5.35 -16.16 28.39
N SER A 325 -4.65 -17.29 28.36
CA SER A 325 -3.56 -17.56 29.30
C SER A 325 -2.41 -16.59 29.04
N SER A 326 -1.88 -15.94 30.07
CA SER A 326 -0.63 -15.15 29.94
C SER A 326 0.61 -16.02 29.80
N ASP A 327 0.50 -17.33 30.09
CA ASP A 327 1.56 -18.30 29.88
C ASP A 327 1.53 -18.83 28.44
N ILE A 328 2.44 -18.29 27.62
CA ILE A 328 2.61 -18.72 26.23
C ILE A 328 3.00 -20.20 26.08
N SER A 329 3.48 -20.85 27.15
CA SER A 329 3.74 -22.30 27.17
C SER A 329 2.50 -23.14 26.92
N GLN A 330 1.34 -22.60 27.27
CA GLN A 330 0.05 -23.24 27.07
C GLN A 330 -0.49 -23.03 25.65
N GLY A 331 0.11 -22.09 24.91
CA GLY A 331 -0.23 -21.75 23.53
C GLY A 331 0.76 -22.31 22.51
N MET A 332 0.84 -21.66 21.35
CA MET A 332 1.77 -22.05 20.29
C MET A 332 3.06 -21.23 20.42
N ARG A 333 4.18 -21.91 20.62
CA ARG A 333 5.52 -21.30 20.68
C ARG A 333 6.17 -21.32 19.29
N LEU A 334 6.56 -20.14 18.81
CA LEU A 334 7.09 -19.86 17.47
C LEU A 334 8.32 -18.95 17.55
N GLY A 335 9.40 -19.49 18.11
CA GLY A 335 10.67 -18.78 18.25
C GLY A 335 10.76 -17.89 19.49
N LYS A 336 11.58 -16.86 19.41
CA LYS A 336 11.95 -15.92 20.47
C LYS A 336 11.57 -14.49 20.11
N ALA A 337 11.29 -13.69 21.12
CA ALA A 337 11.07 -12.26 21.00
C ALA A 337 11.84 -11.50 22.09
N ILE A 338 12.15 -10.26 21.80
CA ILE A 338 12.56 -9.27 22.79
C ILE A 338 11.29 -8.60 23.28
N GLU A 339 11.06 -8.69 24.59
CA GLU A 339 9.98 -8.01 25.28
C GLU A 339 10.52 -6.81 26.06
N ILE A 340 9.91 -5.65 25.85
CA ILE A 340 10.20 -4.42 26.57
C ILE A 340 8.93 -3.99 27.28
N GLU A 341 8.95 -4.11 28.60
CA GLU A 341 7.84 -3.80 29.49
C GLU A 341 8.04 -2.41 30.10
N PHE A 342 7.07 -1.54 29.85
CA PHE A 342 6.87 -0.26 30.53
C PHE A 342 5.87 -0.51 31.65
N LYS A 343 6.38 -0.69 32.88
CA LYS A 343 5.57 -1.14 34.02
C LYS A 343 4.31 -0.29 34.19
N ASP A 344 3.19 -0.96 34.45
CA ASP A 344 1.86 -0.36 34.62
C ASP A 344 1.28 0.36 33.38
N ILE A 345 2.01 0.40 32.26
CA ILE A 345 1.58 1.02 31.01
C ILE A 345 1.31 -0.06 29.96
N GLY A 346 2.33 -0.81 29.58
CA GLY A 346 2.24 -1.72 28.45
C GLY A 346 3.54 -2.40 28.09
N VAL A 347 3.50 -3.14 27.00
CA VAL A 347 4.61 -3.96 26.53
C VAL A 347 4.68 -3.92 25.01
N ILE A 348 5.91 -3.90 24.48
CA ILE A 348 6.18 -4.15 23.07
C ILE A 348 6.99 -5.44 22.93
N ARG A 349 6.56 -6.31 22.00
CA ARG A 349 7.25 -7.55 21.63
C ARG A 349 7.71 -7.48 20.20
N VAL A 350 8.99 -7.75 20.01
CA VAL A 350 9.68 -7.72 18.71
C VAL A 350 10.34 -9.07 18.50
N ALA A 351 10.01 -9.77 17.41
CA ALA A 351 10.63 -11.07 17.13
C ALA A 351 12.17 -10.97 17.11
N ALA A 352 12.87 -11.91 17.74
CA ALA A 352 14.32 -11.90 17.88
C ALA A 352 15.02 -12.87 16.92
N ASP A 353 14.31 -13.90 16.46
CA ASP A 353 14.83 -14.86 15.50
C ASP A 353 14.16 -14.76 14.12
N ASN A 354 14.84 -15.38 13.16
CA ASN A 354 14.42 -15.46 11.77
C ASN A 354 13.93 -16.87 11.38
N GLU A 355 13.80 -17.80 12.33
CA GLU A 355 13.40 -19.19 12.02
C GLU A 355 11.96 -19.24 11.49
N PHE A 356 11.08 -18.43 12.08
CA PHE A 356 9.68 -18.36 11.68
C PHE A 356 9.42 -17.13 10.81
N HIS A 357 9.49 -17.31 9.48
CA HIS A 357 9.38 -16.22 8.50
C HIS A 357 8.11 -15.35 8.67
N SER A 358 6.98 -15.96 9.07
CA SER A 358 5.72 -15.22 9.33
C SER A 358 5.76 -14.34 10.58
N MET A 359 6.62 -14.67 11.55
CA MET A 359 6.77 -13.97 12.83
C MET A 359 7.89 -12.93 12.79
N ARG A 360 8.88 -13.12 11.91
CA ARG A 360 10.09 -12.28 11.80
C ARG A 360 9.80 -10.79 11.83
N ASP A 361 8.85 -10.36 11.01
CA ASP A 361 8.54 -8.94 10.81
C ASP A 361 7.36 -8.47 11.67
N ARG A 362 6.85 -9.34 12.55
CA ARG A 362 5.69 -9.06 13.41
C ARG A 362 6.11 -8.27 14.65
N ILE A 363 5.28 -7.29 15.00
CA ILE A 363 5.36 -6.48 16.21
C ILE A 363 4.02 -6.55 16.93
N VAL A 364 4.07 -6.67 18.26
CA VAL A 364 2.89 -6.62 19.11
C VAL A 364 3.09 -5.54 20.17
N ILE A 365 2.13 -4.62 20.31
CA ILE A 365 2.09 -3.63 21.39
C ILE A 365 0.82 -3.90 22.21
N GLU A 366 0.95 -4.08 23.52
CA GLU A 366 -0.19 -4.28 24.42
C GLU A 366 -0.17 -3.20 25.50
N VAL A 367 -1.29 -2.53 25.70
CA VAL A 367 -1.43 -1.46 26.70
C VAL A 367 -2.56 -1.75 27.67
N ASN A 368 -2.42 -1.25 28.90
CA ASN A 368 -3.43 -1.32 29.93
C ASN A 368 -4.56 -0.33 29.64
N LYS A 369 -5.81 -0.77 29.78
CA LYS A 369 -6.99 0.06 29.53
C LYS A 369 -7.18 1.22 30.52
N ASN A 370 -6.51 1.20 31.67
CA ASN A 370 -6.93 1.97 32.85
C ASN A 370 -6.22 3.33 33.06
N THR A 371 -5.36 3.81 32.15
CA THR A 371 -4.44 4.93 32.48
C THR A 371 -4.42 6.12 31.50
N SER A 372 -4.74 5.96 30.22
CA SER A 372 -4.95 7.05 29.24
C SER A 372 -5.54 6.51 27.91
N SER A 373 -5.68 7.34 26.86
CA SER A 373 -6.10 6.87 25.53
C SER A 373 -5.14 5.79 25.03
N GLY A 374 -5.64 4.57 24.79
CA GLY A 374 -4.81 3.44 24.37
C GLY A 374 -3.99 3.73 23.10
N LEU A 375 -4.51 4.56 22.19
CA LEU A 375 -3.78 4.98 20.99
C LEU A 375 -2.58 5.88 21.32
N GLU A 376 -2.72 6.82 22.27
CA GLU A 376 -1.62 7.70 22.69
C GLU A 376 -0.49 6.87 23.31
N GLN A 377 -0.82 5.89 24.17
CA GLN A 377 0.18 5.00 24.77
C GLN A 377 0.88 4.14 23.74
N MET A 378 0.12 3.53 22.81
CA MET A 378 0.69 2.73 21.73
C MET A 378 1.59 3.58 20.82
N SER A 379 1.15 4.79 20.48
CA SER A 379 1.94 5.74 19.68
C SER A 379 3.23 6.10 20.39
N ALA A 380 3.16 6.53 21.65
CA ALA A 380 4.33 6.93 22.43
C ALA A 380 5.34 5.77 22.59
N ILE A 381 4.87 4.56 22.92
CA ILE A 381 5.71 3.34 22.98
C ILE A 381 6.37 3.09 21.62
N SER A 382 5.62 3.14 20.52
CA SER A 382 6.19 2.91 19.19
C SER A 382 7.25 3.97 18.83
N THR A 383 6.99 5.24 19.12
CA THR A 383 7.90 6.34 18.83
C THR A 383 9.21 6.24 19.61
N VAL A 384 9.18 6.01 20.92
CA VAL A 384 10.42 5.92 21.73
C VAL A 384 11.26 4.71 21.35
N MET A 385 10.62 3.68 20.77
CA MET A 385 11.29 2.50 20.24
C MET A 385 11.88 2.70 18.83
N GLY A 386 11.70 3.88 18.23
CA GLY A 386 12.20 4.20 16.88
C GLY A 386 11.37 3.61 15.75
N LEU A 387 10.09 3.27 16.00
CA LEU A 387 9.18 2.71 14.99
C LEU A 387 8.52 3.75 14.07
N GLY A 388 8.88 5.03 14.14
CA GLY A 388 8.28 6.07 13.29
C GLY A 388 6.76 6.21 13.46
N PRO A 389 6.05 6.91 12.54
CA PRO A 389 4.62 7.20 12.68
C PRO A 389 3.71 6.04 12.22
N ILE A 390 3.86 4.83 12.76
CA ILE A 390 3.03 3.67 12.34
C ILE A 390 1.50 3.87 12.49
N PHE A 391 1.08 4.80 13.36
CA PHE A 391 -0.32 5.18 13.54
C PHE A 391 -0.71 6.44 12.77
N GLY A 392 0.24 7.11 12.12
CA GLY A 392 0.00 8.30 11.31
C GLY A 392 -0.76 7.97 10.03
N VAL A 393 -1.45 8.96 9.46
CA VAL A 393 -2.20 8.79 8.22
C VAL A 393 -1.27 8.58 7.03
N GLU A 394 -1.70 7.74 6.10
CA GLU A 394 -1.02 7.48 4.83
C GLU A 394 -1.02 8.73 3.93
N SER A 395 0.13 9.01 3.29
CA SER A 395 0.24 10.06 2.28
C SER A 395 -0.15 9.52 0.89
N LEU A 396 -0.54 10.43 -0.03
CA LEU A 396 -0.83 10.07 -1.42
C LEU A 396 0.37 9.43 -2.15
N GLU A 397 1.58 9.86 -1.82
CA GLU A 397 2.82 9.29 -2.37
C GLU A 397 2.98 7.83 -1.93
N GLU A 398 2.78 7.55 -0.65
CA GLU A 398 2.87 6.20 -0.12
C GLU A 398 1.79 5.27 -0.71
N GLU A 399 0.58 5.80 -0.90
CA GLU A 399 -0.49 5.07 -1.58
C GLU A 399 -0.12 4.72 -3.03
N GLU A 400 0.50 5.66 -3.74
CA GLU A 400 0.99 5.44 -5.11
C GLU A 400 2.17 4.46 -5.16
N ARG A 401 3.09 4.52 -4.19
CA ARG A 401 4.20 3.57 -4.01
C ARG A 401 3.68 2.14 -3.86
N LYS A 402 2.64 1.93 -3.05
CA LYS A 402 1.99 0.61 -2.88
C LYS A 402 1.47 0.06 -4.21
N LYS A 403 0.83 0.89 -5.03
CA LYS A 403 0.32 0.47 -6.36
C LYS A 403 1.46 0.04 -7.27
N ILE A 404 2.50 0.88 -7.38
CA ILE A 404 3.68 0.61 -8.21
C ILE A 404 4.33 -0.72 -7.81
N MET A 405 4.58 -0.92 -6.51
CA MET A 405 5.18 -2.15 -6.01
C MET A 405 4.24 -3.35 -6.10
N LEU A 406 2.92 -3.16 -6.02
CA LEU A 406 1.94 -4.22 -6.30
C LEU A 406 1.98 -4.67 -7.75
N LEU A 407 2.01 -3.75 -8.71
CA LEU A 407 2.13 -4.10 -10.12
C LEU A 407 3.47 -4.81 -10.39
N PHE A 408 4.58 -4.25 -9.88
CA PHE A 408 5.89 -4.82 -10.15
C PHE A 408 6.03 -6.24 -9.58
N ARG A 409 5.58 -6.49 -8.34
CA ARG A 409 5.61 -7.84 -7.76
C ARG A 409 4.64 -8.83 -8.42
N THR A 410 3.60 -8.33 -9.10
CA THR A 410 2.60 -9.15 -9.78
C THR A 410 3.14 -9.66 -11.10
N PHE A 411 3.73 -8.77 -11.91
CA PHE A 411 4.22 -9.11 -13.26
C PHE A 411 5.69 -9.59 -13.27
N TYR A 412 6.53 -9.04 -12.39
CA TYR A 412 7.98 -9.33 -12.33
C TYR A 412 8.42 -9.64 -10.88
N PRO A 413 7.89 -10.72 -10.27
CA PRO A 413 8.13 -11.05 -8.86
C PRO A 413 9.60 -11.24 -8.48
N GLN A 414 10.43 -11.75 -9.39
CA GLN A 414 11.85 -12.03 -9.15
C GLN A 414 12.66 -10.74 -9.04
N GLU A 415 12.35 -9.76 -9.88
CA GLU A 415 13.00 -8.44 -9.90
C GLU A 415 12.47 -7.52 -8.79
N ALA A 416 11.20 -7.66 -8.43
CA ALA A 416 10.59 -6.89 -7.34
C ALA A 416 11.16 -7.27 -5.97
N TYR A 417 11.41 -8.56 -5.73
CA TYR A 417 11.82 -9.06 -4.41
C TYR A 417 13.08 -8.39 -3.82
N PRO A 418 14.20 -8.23 -4.55
CA PRO A 418 15.36 -7.52 -4.00
C PRO A 418 15.03 -6.06 -3.64
N LEU A 419 14.22 -5.37 -4.46
CA LEU A 419 13.84 -3.97 -4.19
C LEU A 419 12.95 -3.83 -2.95
N GLU A 420 12.01 -4.76 -2.71
CA GLU A 420 11.14 -4.76 -1.52
C GLU A 420 11.93 -4.80 -0.19
N ASN A 421 13.21 -5.19 -0.22
CA ASN A 421 14.08 -5.25 0.95
C ASN A 421 15.03 -4.04 1.09
N LEU A 422 15.08 -3.14 0.10
CA LEU A 422 15.93 -1.94 0.15
C LEU A 422 15.17 -0.77 0.79
N GLN A 423 15.86 -0.05 1.68
CA GLN A 423 15.34 1.17 2.30
C GLN A 423 15.00 2.23 1.23
N ASP A 424 15.86 2.40 0.23
CA ASP A 424 15.69 3.38 -0.85
C ASP A 424 14.36 3.25 -1.58
N THR A 425 13.83 2.03 -1.74
CA THR A 425 12.52 1.79 -2.37
C THR A 425 11.38 2.54 -1.68
N TYR A 426 11.52 2.81 -0.39
CA TYR A 426 10.56 3.51 0.46
C TYR A 426 10.90 4.98 0.70
N GLU A 427 12.12 5.41 0.33
CA GLU A 427 12.62 6.75 0.62
C GLU A 427 12.75 7.63 -0.64
N ILE A 428 12.95 7.05 -1.83
CA ILE A 428 13.05 7.84 -3.08
C ILE A 428 11.68 8.34 -3.55
N SER A 429 11.67 9.39 -4.38
CA SER A 429 10.44 9.91 -4.99
C SER A 429 9.75 8.87 -5.89
N ILE A 430 8.45 9.08 -6.12
CA ILE A 430 7.63 8.20 -6.95
C ILE A 430 8.13 8.15 -8.40
N GLU A 431 8.55 9.27 -8.94
CA GLU A 431 9.13 9.38 -10.28
C GLU A 431 10.43 8.58 -10.39
N SER A 432 11.33 8.71 -9.41
CA SER A 432 12.58 7.96 -9.36
C SER A 432 12.33 6.47 -9.18
N LEU A 433 11.35 6.08 -8.37
CA LEU A 433 10.95 4.68 -8.24
C LEU A 433 10.40 4.11 -9.55
N LYS A 434 9.52 4.84 -10.24
CA LYS A 434 8.99 4.43 -11.55
C LYS A 434 10.13 4.25 -12.56
N GLN A 435 11.04 5.22 -12.64
CA GLN A 435 12.17 5.16 -13.56
C GLN A 435 13.11 3.98 -13.23
N MET A 436 13.47 3.80 -11.95
CA MET A 436 14.29 2.67 -11.50
C MET A 436 13.68 1.31 -11.89
N ILE A 437 12.35 1.17 -11.81
CA ILE A 437 11.65 -0.04 -12.22
C ILE A 437 11.65 -0.19 -13.75
N ILE A 438 11.39 0.88 -14.50
CA ILE A 438 11.38 0.86 -15.98
C ILE A 438 12.78 0.55 -16.54
N ASP A 439 13.83 1.11 -15.95
CA ASP A 439 15.21 0.83 -16.36
C ASP A 439 15.59 -0.64 -16.17
N ARG A 440 15.02 -1.30 -15.15
CA ARG A 440 15.18 -2.73 -14.90
C ARG A 440 14.30 -3.58 -15.82
N GLN A 441 13.06 -3.18 -16.03
CA GLN A 441 12.05 -3.91 -16.80
C GLN A 441 11.26 -2.92 -17.69
N PRO A 442 11.71 -2.67 -18.93
CA PRO A 442 11.14 -1.63 -19.80
C PRO A 442 9.63 -1.75 -20.05
N ASP A 443 9.13 -2.98 -20.12
CA ASP A 443 7.71 -3.29 -20.32
C ASP A 443 6.80 -2.74 -19.20
N MET A 444 7.36 -2.49 -18.02
CA MET A 444 6.61 -1.85 -16.92
C MET A 444 6.10 -0.46 -17.26
N LYS A 445 6.66 0.20 -18.28
CA LYS A 445 6.15 1.48 -18.77
C LYS A 445 4.70 1.37 -19.26
N GLU A 446 4.37 0.35 -20.04
CA GLU A 446 3.00 0.13 -20.51
C GLU A 446 2.11 -0.40 -19.37
N VAL A 447 2.64 -1.28 -18.50
CA VAL A 447 1.91 -1.72 -17.29
C VAL A 447 1.50 -0.52 -16.42
N PHE A 448 2.40 0.43 -16.16
CA PHE A 448 2.06 1.62 -15.38
C PHE A 448 1.01 2.48 -16.07
N LYS A 449 1.11 2.67 -17.39
CA LYS A 449 0.13 3.41 -18.17
C LYS A 449 -1.26 2.76 -18.10
N ASP A 450 -1.34 1.44 -18.21
CA ASP A 450 -2.62 0.71 -18.21
C ASP A 450 -3.28 0.69 -16.84
N TYR A 451 -2.49 0.44 -15.78
CA TYR A 451 -3.03 0.16 -14.44
C TYR A 451 -3.02 1.34 -13.47
N LEU A 452 -2.22 2.39 -13.70
CA LEU A 452 -2.25 3.58 -12.82
C LEU A 452 -3.21 4.65 -13.33
N SER A 453 -3.35 4.80 -14.65
CA SER A 453 -4.16 5.86 -15.27
C SER A 453 -5.09 5.41 -16.40
N GLY A 454 -4.91 4.20 -16.97
CA GLY A 454 -5.67 3.68 -18.10
C GLY A 454 -6.97 2.93 -17.75
N GLU A 455 -7.49 2.15 -18.72
CA GLU A 455 -8.73 1.38 -18.55
C GLU A 455 -8.60 0.25 -17.52
N GLY A 456 -7.39 -0.28 -17.33
CA GLY A 456 -7.05 -1.29 -16.33
C GLY A 456 -6.87 -0.73 -14.92
N LYS A 457 -7.24 0.54 -14.67
CA LYS A 457 -6.92 1.25 -13.43
C LYS A 457 -7.23 0.43 -12.18
N MET A 458 -6.23 0.31 -11.30
CA MET A 458 -6.36 -0.39 -10.02
C MET A 458 -7.50 0.19 -9.18
N LYS A 459 -8.16 -0.68 -8.43
CA LYS A 459 -9.29 -0.31 -7.54
C LYS A 459 -9.05 -0.87 -6.16
N LYS A 460 -9.59 -0.20 -5.13
CA LYS A 460 -9.64 -0.77 -3.79
C LYS A 460 -10.74 -1.83 -3.72
N VAL A 461 -10.42 -2.97 -3.12
CA VAL A 461 -11.35 -4.06 -2.83
C VAL A 461 -11.27 -4.32 -1.33
N GLU A 462 -12.44 -4.42 -0.70
CA GLU A 462 -12.56 -4.73 0.72
C GLU A 462 -12.17 -6.20 0.97
N ILE A 463 -11.32 -6.44 1.97
CA ILE A 463 -10.87 -7.78 2.38
C ILE A 463 -11.32 -8.14 3.80
N ALA A 464 -11.68 -7.15 4.58
CA ALA A 464 -12.37 -7.24 5.85
C ALA A 464 -13.21 -5.98 6.00
N PRO A 465 -14.27 -5.96 6.82
CA PRO A 465 -15.03 -4.74 7.08
C PRO A 465 -14.09 -3.55 7.31
N ASN A 466 -14.29 -2.41 6.65
CA ASN A 466 -13.47 -1.19 6.76
C ASN A 466 -11.95 -1.35 6.47
N ALA A 467 -11.54 -2.43 5.81
CA ALA A 467 -10.14 -2.68 5.47
C ALA A 467 -10.03 -3.17 4.03
N SER A 468 -9.27 -2.42 3.24
CA SER A 468 -9.20 -2.55 1.79
C SER A 468 -7.77 -2.74 1.30
N VAL A 469 -7.65 -3.29 0.09
CA VAL A 469 -6.39 -3.41 -0.64
C VAL A 469 -6.57 -3.03 -2.09
N TRP A 470 -5.47 -2.60 -2.71
CA TRP A 470 -5.44 -2.41 -4.15
C TRP A 470 -5.55 -3.74 -4.90
N SER A 471 -6.33 -3.74 -5.97
CA SER A 471 -6.62 -4.88 -6.82
C SER A 471 -6.18 -4.60 -8.26
N VAL A 472 -5.64 -5.62 -8.92
CA VAL A 472 -5.28 -5.67 -10.34
C VAL A 472 -6.48 -6.25 -11.13
N PRO A 473 -7.40 -5.44 -11.66
CA PRO A 473 -8.80 -5.86 -11.89
C PRO A 473 -9.05 -6.94 -12.97
N ASN A 474 -8.09 -7.20 -13.86
CA ASN A 474 -8.18 -8.16 -14.98
C ASN A 474 -7.20 -9.34 -14.86
N LEU A 475 -6.48 -9.47 -13.74
CA LEU A 475 -5.50 -10.54 -13.57
C LEU A 475 -6.16 -11.93 -13.67
N ALA A 476 -7.35 -12.08 -13.08
CA ALA A 476 -8.17 -13.28 -13.24
C ALA A 476 -8.52 -13.58 -14.70
N ASP A 477 -8.82 -12.59 -15.53
CA ASP A 477 -9.16 -12.80 -16.93
C ASP A 477 -7.94 -13.23 -17.75
N LEU A 478 -6.76 -12.68 -17.44
CA LEU A 478 -5.49 -13.13 -18.00
C LEU A 478 -5.23 -14.60 -17.66
N LEU A 479 -5.49 -15.02 -16.41
CA LEU A 479 -5.35 -16.43 -16.04
C LEU A 479 -6.40 -17.33 -16.69
N ARG A 480 -7.65 -16.87 -16.85
CA ARG A 480 -8.69 -17.59 -17.59
C ARG A 480 -8.30 -17.81 -19.04
N HIS A 481 -7.65 -16.82 -19.67
CA HIS A 481 -7.11 -16.96 -21.03
C HIS A 481 -6.09 -18.10 -21.12
N GLU A 482 -5.29 -18.31 -20.07
CA GLU A 482 -4.35 -19.43 -19.95
C GLU A 482 -4.99 -20.74 -19.47
N GLY A 483 -6.33 -20.78 -19.36
CA GLY A 483 -7.11 -21.98 -19.03
C GLY A 483 -7.41 -22.18 -17.55
N ALA A 484 -7.14 -21.22 -16.67
CA ALA A 484 -7.56 -21.28 -15.28
C ALA A 484 -9.10 -21.19 -15.16
N ILE A 485 -9.66 -21.92 -14.21
CA ILE A 485 -11.11 -21.94 -13.92
C ILE A 485 -11.40 -21.23 -12.59
N GLY A 486 -10.67 -21.60 -11.53
CA GLY A 486 -10.91 -21.09 -10.19
C GLY A 486 -9.93 -21.68 -9.16
N LEU A 487 -10.17 -21.38 -7.89
CA LEU A 487 -9.31 -21.84 -6.78
C LEU A 487 -10.06 -22.78 -5.85
N MET A 488 -9.36 -23.78 -5.34
CA MET A 488 -9.89 -24.80 -4.44
C MET A 488 -9.09 -24.82 -3.13
N ALA A 489 -9.77 -24.94 -1.99
CA ALA A 489 -9.15 -25.23 -0.71
C ALA A 489 -9.84 -26.41 -0.03
N GLY A 490 -9.06 -27.40 0.41
CA GLY A 490 -9.58 -28.58 1.11
C GLY A 490 -9.63 -28.39 2.62
N PHE A 491 -10.74 -28.84 3.21
CA PHE A 491 -11.00 -28.76 4.63
C PHE A 491 -11.28 -30.16 5.19
N THR A 492 -10.50 -30.52 6.21
CA THR A 492 -10.71 -31.72 7.04
C THR A 492 -11.02 -31.24 8.46
N GLY A 493 -12.05 -31.77 9.10
CA GLY A 493 -12.37 -31.48 10.50
C GLY A 493 -13.79 -31.02 10.76
N ASP A 494 -13.95 -30.36 11.90
CA ASP A 494 -15.22 -29.97 12.51
C ASP A 494 -16.04 -28.98 11.65
N PRO A 495 -17.34 -29.23 11.41
CA PRO A 495 -18.27 -28.26 10.81
C PRO A 495 -18.22 -26.84 11.40
N GLU A 496 -17.84 -26.67 12.68
CA GLU A 496 -17.72 -25.36 13.29
C GLU A 496 -16.75 -24.41 12.56
N VAL A 497 -15.67 -24.95 11.99
CA VAL A 497 -14.71 -24.17 11.20
C VAL A 497 -15.36 -23.66 9.91
N LEU A 498 -16.22 -24.46 9.27
CA LEU A 498 -16.96 -24.04 8.08
C LEU A 498 -18.00 -22.98 8.40
N VAL A 499 -18.66 -23.06 9.56
CA VAL A 499 -19.54 -21.98 10.01
C VAL A 499 -18.75 -20.68 10.09
N SER A 500 -17.55 -20.68 10.69
CA SER A 500 -16.68 -19.51 10.71
C SER A 500 -16.30 -19.02 9.31
N VAL A 501 -16.04 -19.93 8.35
CA VAL A 501 -15.76 -19.53 6.96
C VAL A 501 -16.98 -18.88 6.30
N LEU A 502 -18.18 -19.39 6.57
CA LEU A 502 -19.41 -18.86 6.00
C LEU A 502 -19.81 -17.49 6.59
N THR A 503 -19.44 -17.22 7.84
CA THR A 503 -19.76 -15.94 8.51
C THR A 503 -18.63 -14.92 8.44
N GLN A 504 -17.37 -15.36 8.51
CA GLN A 504 -16.19 -14.51 8.56
C GLN A 504 -15.28 -14.67 7.33
N GLY A 505 -15.48 -15.68 6.50
CA GLY A 505 -14.58 -15.95 5.38
C GLY A 505 -13.38 -16.79 5.81
N SER A 506 -12.60 -17.24 4.84
CA SER A 506 -11.47 -18.13 5.10
C SER A 506 -10.31 -17.36 5.68
N LEU A 507 -9.93 -17.72 6.90
CA LEU A 507 -8.83 -17.11 7.65
C LEU A 507 -7.53 -17.87 7.38
N CYS A 508 -6.41 -17.14 7.23
CA CYS A 508 -5.08 -17.75 7.23
C CYS A 508 -4.71 -18.33 8.62
N SER A 509 -3.69 -19.20 8.66
CA SER A 509 -3.23 -19.84 9.90
C SER A 509 -2.94 -18.81 11.00
N GLN A 510 -2.24 -17.72 10.66
CA GLN A 510 -1.92 -16.65 11.61
C GLN A 510 -3.17 -16.05 12.27
N GLU A 511 -4.18 -15.65 11.48
CA GLU A 511 -5.41 -15.08 12.06
C GLU A 511 -6.16 -16.07 12.96
N ARG A 512 -6.17 -17.37 12.61
CA ARG A 512 -6.77 -18.41 13.45
C ARG A 512 -6.06 -18.53 14.80
N PHE A 513 -4.73 -18.58 14.81
CA PHE A 513 -3.94 -18.66 16.05
C PHE A 513 -4.05 -17.39 16.90
N GLU A 514 -4.11 -16.20 16.28
CA GLU A 514 -4.28 -14.95 17.01
C GLU A 514 -5.61 -14.85 17.76
N LYS A 515 -6.64 -15.54 17.26
CA LYS A 515 -7.96 -15.71 17.89
C LYS A 515 -7.98 -16.83 18.94
N GLY A 516 -6.89 -17.58 19.09
CA GLY A 516 -6.79 -18.70 20.01
C GLY A 516 -7.40 -20.00 19.50
N HIS A 517 -7.70 -20.09 18.19
CA HIS A 517 -8.05 -21.33 17.53
C HIS A 517 -6.78 -22.14 17.24
N ASN A 518 -6.25 -22.75 18.30
CA ASN A 518 -5.06 -23.59 18.22
C ASN A 518 -5.48 -24.98 17.71
N PHE A 519 -5.40 -25.20 16.40
CA PHE A 519 -5.66 -26.53 15.81
C PHE A 519 -4.38 -27.36 15.82
N ASP A 520 -4.50 -28.62 16.23
CA ASP A 520 -3.46 -29.64 16.10
C ASP A 520 -3.38 -30.11 14.63
N GLY A 521 -2.90 -29.25 13.74
CA GLY A 521 -2.63 -29.57 12.34
C GLY A 521 -1.15 -29.80 12.09
N THR A 522 -0.80 -30.88 11.39
CA THR A 522 0.58 -31.27 11.06
C THR A 522 1.39 -30.16 10.34
N SER A 523 0.74 -29.20 9.67
CA SER A 523 1.39 -28.15 8.88
C SER A 523 1.49 -26.78 9.55
N ALA A 524 0.82 -26.51 10.69
CA ALA A 524 0.74 -25.14 11.22
C ALA A 524 2.12 -24.53 11.57
N GLY A 525 2.97 -25.30 12.25
CA GLY A 525 4.35 -24.87 12.52
C GLY A 525 5.17 -24.68 11.24
N GLN A 526 4.90 -25.48 10.20
CA GLN A 526 5.55 -25.37 8.90
C GLN A 526 5.10 -24.14 8.13
N ASP A 527 3.81 -23.80 8.14
CA ASP A 527 3.28 -22.57 7.55
C ASP A 527 3.97 -21.35 8.17
N HIS A 528 4.17 -21.36 9.50
CA HIS A 528 4.84 -20.28 10.20
C HIS A 528 6.33 -20.20 9.87
N ARG A 529 6.99 -21.36 9.85
CA ARG A 529 8.41 -21.51 9.51
C ARG A 529 8.69 -21.00 8.09
N HIS A 530 7.93 -21.47 7.11
CA HIS A 530 8.12 -21.10 5.71
C HIS A 530 7.58 -19.70 5.39
N GLY A 531 6.61 -19.18 6.14
CA GLY A 531 6.05 -17.84 5.96
C GLY A 531 4.71 -17.79 5.23
N GLY A 532 4.12 -18.95 4.92
CA GLY A 532 2.78 -19.08 4.36
C GLY A 532 1.65 -18.79 5.35
N ALA A 533 1.92 -18.76 6.66
CA ALA A 533 0.87 -18.64 7.69
C ALA A 533 0.02 -17.36 7.60
N GLY A 534 0.52 -16.29 6.98
CA GLY A 534 -0.25 -15.05 6.73
C GLY A 534 -1.11 -15.09 5.45
N PHE A 535 -1.26 -16.26 4.84
CA PHE A 535 -1.97 -16.44 3.58
C PHE A 535 -2.92 -17.63 3.66
N VAL A 536 -4.08 -17.50 3.01
CA VAL A 536 -5.00 -18.60 2.73
C VAL A 536 -4.38 -19.47 1.65
N PHE A 537 -4.13 -20.72 2.00
CA PHE A 537 -3.69 -21.74 1.07
C PHE A 537 -4.84 -22.17 0.17
N SER A 538 -4.58 -22.22 -1.14
CA SER A 538 -5.50 -22.74 -2.14
C SER A 538 -4.72 -23.40 -3.29
N ARG A 539 -5.43 -24.01 -4.22
CA ARG A 539 -4.89 -24.67 -5.41
C ARG A 539 -5.59 -24.17 -6.66
N LEU A 540 -4.82 -23.85 -7.71
CA LEU A 540 -5.36 -23.41 -8.99
C LEU A 540 -5.90 -24.60 -9.79
N ILE A 541 -7.18 -24.55 -10.15
CA ILE A 541 -7.80 -25.55 -11.03
C ILE A 541 -7.84 -24.99 -12.45
N ASN A 542 -7.40 -25.78 -13.44
CA ASN A 542 -7.41 -25.41 -14.85
C ASN A 542 -8.22 -26.41 -15.70
N GLN A 543 -8.48 -26.05 -16.96
CA GLN A 543 -9.31 -26.86 -17.86
C GLN A 543 -8.69 -28.20 -18.25
N LYS A 544 -7.35 -28.26 -18.41
CA LYS A 544 -6.65 -29.52 -18.74
C LYS A 544 -6.84 -30.55 -17.65
N MET A 545 -6.66 -30.12 -16.40
CA MET A 545 -6.86 -30.91 -15.19
C MET A 545 -8.26 -31.54 -15.13
N VAL A 546 -9.30 -30.73 -15.38
CA VAL A 546 -10.71 -31.19 -15.35
C VAL A 546 -11.02 -32.14 -16.50
N ASN A 547 -10.49 -31.87 -17.70
CA ASN A 547 -10.73 -32.70 -18.89
C ASN A 547 -10.11 -34.09 -18.75
N THR A 548 -8.84 -34.17 -18.32
CA THR A 548 -8.15 -35.45 -18.14
C THR A 548 -8.82 -36.31 -17.07
N LEU A 549 -9.23 -35.71 -15.94
CA LEU A 549 -10.02 -36.43 -14.94
C LEU A 549 -11.31 -37.03 -15.50
N ARG A 550 -12.00 -36.29 -16.39
CA ARG A 550 -13.23 -36.75 -17.02
C ARG A 550 -12.96 -37.94 -17.95
N GLU A 551 -11.93 -37.86 -18.78
CA GLU A 551 -11.53 -38.91 -19.70
C GLU A 551 -11.11 -40.18 -18.95
N GLU A 552 -10.24 -40.06 -17.93
CA GLU A 552 -9.77 -41.20 -17.12
C GLU A 552 -10.92 -41.89 -16.35
N LEU A 553 -11.93 -41.15 -15.88
CA LEU A 553 -13.12 -41.72 -15.22
C LEU A 553 -14.01 -42.51 -16.18
N ILE A 554 -14.26 -41.96 -17.38
CA ILE A 554 -15.06 -42.61 -18.42
C ILE A 554 -14.39 -43.93 -18.85
N GLU A 555 -13.08 -43.90 -19.08
CA GLU A 555 -12.33 -45.08 -19.52
C GLU A 555 -12.28 -46.20 -18.46
N SER A 556 -12.20 -45.83 -17.18
CA SER A 556 -11.97 -46.79 -16.10
C SER A 556 -13.22 -47.43 -15.52
N THR A 557 -14.39 -46.79 -15.62
CA THR A 557 -15.62 -47.29 -14.97
C THR A 557 -16.85 -47.37 -15.86
N GLY A 558 -16.73 -46.99 -17.15
CA GLY A 558 -17.86 -47.02 -18.10
C GLY A 558 -19.03 -46.09 -17.74
N SER A 559 -18.91 -45.37 -16.63
CA SER A 559 -19.84 -44.37 -16.13
C SER A 559 -19.03 -43.30 -15.40
N TYR A 560 -19.65 -42.21 -15.00
CA TYR A 560 -18.96 -41.17 -14.26
C TYR A 560 -18.94 -41.46 -12.74
N GLU A 561 -19.63 -42.51 -12.27
CA GLU A 561 -20.09 -42.61 -10.87
C GLU A 561 -19.24 -43.49 -9.92
N GLU A 562 -18.33 -44.30 -10.46
CA GLU A 562 -17.48 -45.22 -9.71
C GLU A 562 -15.99 -44.82 -9.79
N ARG A 563 -15.23 -45.08 -8.72
CA ARG A 563 -13.90 -44.50 -8.51
C ARG A 563 -12.81 -45.58 -8.58
N PRO A 564 -11.82 -45.47 -9.47
CA PRO A 564 -10.57 -46.21 -9.35
C PRO A 564 -9.71 -45.62 -8.23
N SER A 565 -9.13 -46.49 -7.39
CA SER A 565 -8.25 -46.12 -6.28
C SER A 565 -6.97 -45.38 -6.70
N SER A 566 -6.55 -45.48 -7.97
CA SER A 566 -5.36 -44.81 -8.52
C SER A 566 -5.56 -43.32 -8.82
N LEU A 567 -6.80 -42.86 -9.05
CA LEU A 567 -7.13 -41.44 -9.31
C LEU A 567 -7.29 -40.62 -8.02
N VAL A 568 -7.30 -41.29 -6.86
CA VAL A 568 -7.49 -40.70 -5.53
C VAL A 568 -6.41 -39.67 -5.16
N GLN A 569 -5.21 -39.78 -5.74
CA GLN A 569 -4.05 -38.97 -5.36
C GLN A 569 -3.87 -37.68 -6.17
N ARG A 570 -4.47 -37.55 -7.35
CA ARG A 570 -4.16 -36.42 -8.26
C ARG A 570 -4.94 -35.14 -7.96
N TYR A 571 -6.13 -35.24 -7.40
CA TYR A 571 -6.96 -34.09 -7.04
C TYR A 571 -7.61 -34.35 -5.69
N PRO A 572 -7.27 -33.58 -4.65
CA PRO A 572 -7.50 -34.03 -3.30
C PRO A 572 -8.99 -33.95 -2.95
N HIS A 573 -9.65 -35.10 -2.91
CA HIS A 573 -10.60 -35.41 -1.84
C HIS A 573 -9.84 -35.76 -0.53
N TYR A 574 -8.73 -35.08 -0.24
CA TYR A 574 -8.23 -34.99 1.13
C TYR A 574 -8.99 -33.83 1.77
N GLY A 575 -10.13 -34.16 2.39
CA GLY A 575 -11.10 -33.18 2.87
C GLY A 575 -12.51 -33.75 2.90
N GLU A 576 -13.20 -33.56 4.01
CA GLU A 576 -14.65 -33.83 4.09
C GLU A 576 -15.44 -32.80 3.26
N TYR A 577 -14.83 -31.62 3.04
CA TYR A 577 -15.38 -30.45 2.36
C TYR A 577 -14.32 -29.80 1.45
N GLN A 578 -14.76 -29.26 0.32
CA GLN A 578 -13.92 -28.46 -0.57
C GLN A 578 -14.56 -27.11 -0.83
N LEU A 579 -13.81 -26.04 -0.57
CA LEU A 579 -14.25 -24.68 -0.83
C LEU A 579 -13.77 -24.24 -2.20
N LEU A 580 -14.70 -23.81 -3.05
CA LEU A 580 -14.43 -23.30 -4.38
C LEU A 580 -14.54 -21.79 -4.37
N TYR A 581 -13.51 -21.09 -4.83
CA TYR A 581 -13.48 -19.63 -4.92
C TYR A 581 -13.42 -19.16 -6.36
N ASP A 582 -14.11 -18.05 -6.63
CA ASP A 582 -13.98 -17.36 -7.90
C ASP A 582 -12.54 -16.89 -8.11
N LEU A 583 -12.05 -16.98 -9.35
CA LEU A 583 -10.66 -16.64 -9.65
C LEU A 583 -10.31 -15.17 -9.38
N SER A 584 -11.30 -14.26 -9.35
CA SER A 584 -11.12 -12.83 -9.02
C SER A 584 -10.41 -12.58 -7.69
N VAL A 585 -10.40 -13.54 -6.77
CA VAL A 585 -9.64 -13.42 -5.50
C VAL A 585 -8.14 -13.26 -5.69
N ILE A 586 -7.58 -13.66 -6.84
CA ILE A 586 -6.14 -13.48 -7.10
C ILE A 586 -5.75 -12.01 -7.31
N ASN A 587 -6.73 -11.17 -7.68
CA ASN A 587 -6.48 -9.79 -8.08
C ASN A 587 -5.91 -8.93 -6.93
N THR A 588 -6.01 -9.39 -5.68
CA THR A 588 -5.57 -8.68 -4.46
C THR A 588 -4.13 -9.00 -4.05
N GLY A 589 -3.29 -9.48 -4.97
CA GLY A 589 -1.86 -9.71 -4.74
C GLY A 589 -1.52 -11.13 -4.27
N ALA A 590 -2.11 -12.14 -4.91
CA ALA A 590 -1.76 -13.54 -4.72
C ALA A 590 -0.37 -13.88 -5.32
N TYR A 591 0.21 -15.00 -4.88
CA TYR A 591 1.40 -15.60 -5.49
C TYR A 591 1.26 -17.12 -5.51
N ALA A 592 2.05 -17.80 -6.33
CA ALA A 592 1.87 -19.22 -6.56
C ALA A 592 3.18 -19.99 -6.69
N TYR A 593 3.09 -21.31 -6.53
CA TYR A 593 4.17 -22.27 -6.72
C TYR A 593 3.66 -23.50 -7.47
N ASN A 594 4.46 -23.97 -8.43
CA ASN A 594 4.26 -25.27 -9.09
C ASN A 594 4.79 -26.46 -8.26
N GLN A 595 4.99 -26.24 -6.96
CA GLN A 595 5.51 -27.18 -5.99
C GLN A 595 4.81 -26.93 -4.66
N ASP A 596 4.76 -27.94 -3.79
CA ASP A 596 4.26 -27.76 -2.43
C ASP A 596 5.34 -27.07 -1.60
N ARG A 597 5.14 -25.77 -1.33
CA ARG A 597 6.13 -24.89 -0.70
C ARG A 597 5.63 -24.27 0.59
N TYR A 598 4.45 -24.63 1.08
CA TYR A 598 3.86 -24.08 2.32
C TYR A 598 3.88 -22.55 2.36
N GLY A 599 3.64 -21.94 1.20
CA GLY A 599 3.65 -20.51 0.97
C GLY A 599 4.99 -19.85 1.23
N SER A 600 6.10 -20.58 1.07
CA SER A 600 7.44 -20.12 1.46
C SER A 600 7.74 -18.67 1.08
N LYS A 601 8.38 -17.95 1.99
CA LYS A 601 8.92 -16.60 1.85
C LYS A 601 10.45 -16.60 1.90
N SER A 602 11.10 -17.76 1.82
CA SER A 602 12.55 -17.84 1.69
C SER A 602 13.01 -17.27 0.35
N ILE A 603 14.20 -16.67 0.31
CA ILE A 603 14.77 -16.09 -0.92
C ILE A 603 14.87 -17.14 -2.05
N GLU A 604 15.20 -18.38 -1.70
CA GLU A 604 15.37 -19.48 -2.65
C GLU A 604 14.08 -19.89 -3.37
N HIS A 605 12.92 -19.60 -2.77
CA HIS A 605 11.62 -19.99 -3.33
C HIS A 605 10.83 -18.75 -3.76
N TYR A 606 10.63 -17.82 -2.85
CA TYR A 606 9.82 -16.63 -3.11
C TYR A 606 10.48 -15.69 -4.12
N GLY A 607 11.79 -15.48 -4.02
CA GLY A 607 12.53 -14.63 -4.96
C GLY A 607 12.68 -15.22 -6.36
N LYS A 608 12.41 -16.51 -6.55
CA LYS A 608 12.56 -17.23 -7.84
C LYS A 608 11.23 -17.69 -8.43
N ARG A 609 10.11 -17.27 -7.86
CA ARG A 609 8.78 -17.69 -8.31
C ARG A 609 8.44 -17.10 -9.68
N ASN A 610 7.61 -17.81 -10.44
CA ASN A 610 6.99 -17.27 -11.64
C ASN A 610 5.92 -16.24 -11.26
N ASN A 611 5.60 -15.31 -12.17
CA ASN A 611 4.34 -14.57 -12.05
C ASN A 611 3.15 -15.52 -12.22
N LEU A 612 1.95 -15.08 -11.85
CA LEU A 612 0.76 -15.95 -11.86
C LEU A 612 0.37 -16.45 -13.27
N ILE A 613 0.68 -15.67 -14.31
CA ILE A 613 0.35 -16.01 -15.70
C ILE A 613 1.26 -17.15 -16.16
N ASP A 614 2.58 -17.00 -15.99
CA ASP A 614 3.57 -18.03 -16.35
C ASP A 614 3.44 -19.27 -15.48
N PHE A 615 3.10 -19.10 -14.20
CA PHE A 615 2.71 -20.21 -13.33
C PHE A 615 1.54 -21.00 -13.93
N THR A 616 0.46 -20.32 -14.35
CA THR A 616 -0.73 -20.97 -14.93
C THR A 616 -0.39 -21.70 -16.22
N LYS A 617 0.40 -21.09 -17.10
CA LYS A 617 0.91 -21.72 -18.34
C LYS A 617 1.71 -23.00 -18.07
N SER A 618 2.48 -23.01 -16.98
CA SER A 618 3.33 -24.14 -16.62
C SER A 618 2.57 -25.35 -16.08
N LEU A 619 1.28 -25.21 -15.75
CA LEU A 619 0.47 -26.31 -15.24
C LEU A 619 0.01 -27.24 -16.37
N ASP A 620 0.25 -28.53 -16.18
CA ASP A 620 -0.25 -29.62 -17.00
C ASP A 620 -1.42 -30.36 -16.31
N GLU A 621 -1.97 -31.35 -16.99
CA GLU A 621 -3.04 -32.21 -16.49
C GLU A 621 -2.67 -33.05 -15.26
N ASN A 622 -1.38 -33.24 -15.00
CA ASN A 622 -0.85 -34.05 -13.90
C ASN A 622 -0.33 -33.19 -12.74
N SER A 623 -0.51 -31.87 -12.79
CA SER A 623 0.07 -30.93 -11.85
C SER A 623 -0.64 -30.97 -10.50
N ILE A 624 -0.21 -31.89 -9.65
CA ILE A 624 -0.69 -32.05 -8.27
C ILE A 624 -0.06 -31.04 -7.30
N LYS A 625 0.85 -30.18 -7.77
CA LYS A 625 1.53 -29.16 -6.97
C LYS A 625 1.30 -27.80 -7.64
N ASN A 626 0.22 -27.15 -7.24
CA ASN A 626 -0.37 -25.98 -7.90
C ASN A 626 -0.84 -24.96 -6.85
N GLU A 627 0.02 -24.71 -5.87
CA GLU A 627 -0.26 -23.88 -4.70
C GLU A 627 -0.46 -22.42 -5.10
N VAL A 628 -1.54 -21.81 -4.61
CA VAL A 628 -1.83 -20.38 -4.72
C VAL A 628 -2.10 -19.84 -3.32
N MET A 629 -1.32 -18.82 -2.95
CA MET A 629 -1.36 -18.17 -1.65
C MET A 629 -2.05 -16.82 -1.77
N ILE A 630 -3.20 -16.70 -1.12
CA ILE A 630 -4.01 -15.48 -1.13
C ILE A 630 -3.86 -14.80 0.22
N ARG A 631 -3.61 -13.51 0.23
CA ARG A 631 -3.19 -12.81 1.44
C ARG A 631 -4.30 -12.64 2.45
N ASP A 632 -3.95 -12.76 3.73
CA ASP A 632 -4.81 -12.57 4.90
C ASP A 632 -6.03 -13.50 4.94
N ARG A 633 -7.15 -13.06 4.39
CA ARG A 633 -8.44 -13.73 4.43
C ARG A 633 -9.19 -13.58 3.12
N LEU A 634 -10.04 -14.54 2.84
CA LEU A 634 -11.02 -14.46 1.75
C LEU A 634 -12.39 -14.14 2.34
N PRO A 635 -13.03 -13.02 1.98
CA PRO A 635 -14.35 -12.73 2.50
C PRO A 635 -15.38 -13.76 2.02
N PRO A 636 -16.48 -13.97 2.78
CA PRO A 636 -17.51 -14.95 2.43
C PRO A 636 -18.02 -14.82 0.99
N ASP A 637 -18.23 -13.60 0.51
CA ASP A 637 -18.76 -13.28 -0.83
C ASP A 637 -17.94 -13.87 -1.99
N LYS A 638 -16.66 -14.21 -1.75
CA LYS A 638 -15.77 -14.83 -2.73
C LYS A 638 -15.93 -16.33 -2.85
N LEU A 639 -16.64 -16.95 -1.92
CA LEU A 639 -16.97 -18.36 -1.99
C LEU A 639 -17.96 -18.59 -3.14
N HIS A 640 -17.55 -19.39 -4.11
CA HIS A 640 -18.36 -19.80 -5.23
C HIS A 640 -19.32 -20.92 -4.81
N LYS A 641 -18.80 -22.05 -4.30
CA LYS A 641 -19.56 -23.24 -3.84
C LYS A 641 -18.78 -23.99 -2.75
N ILE A 642 -19.50 -24.81 -1.98
CA ILE A 642 -18.93 -25.84 -1.10
C ILE A 642 -19.30 -27.20 -1.67
N LEU A 643 -18.28 -28.00 -1.96
CA LEU A 643 -18.46 -29.40 -2.35
C LEU A 643 -18.37 -30.29 -1.12
N PHE A 644 -19.41 -31.07 -0.88
CA PHE A 644 -19.49 -32.05 0.19
C PHE A 644 -19.24 -33.46 -0.35
N SER A 645 -18.49 -34.24 0.43
CA SER A 645 -18.24 -35.65 0.15
C SER A 645 -19.49 -36.54 0.21
N SER A 646 -20.53 -36.12 0.95
CA SER A 646 -21.80 -36.84 1.08
C SER A 646 -22.94 -35.93 1.53
N GLU A 647 -24.19 -36.37 1.31
CA GLU A 647 -25.38 -35.65 1.81
C GLU A 647 -25.42 -35.59 3.34
N SER A 648 -24.91 -36.63 4.02
CA SER A 648 -24.82 -36.63 5.49
C SER A 648 -23.96 -35.48 6.01
N LYS A 649 -22.79 -35.25 5.40
CA LYS A 649 -21.90 -34.14 5.78
C LYS A 649 -22.51 -32.77 5.47
N LYS A 650 -23.23 -32.66 4.36
CA LYS A 650 -24.01 -31.46 4.04
C LYS A 650 -25.09 -31.19 5.10
N GLN A 651 -25.83 -32.22 5.51
CA GLN A 651 -26.87 -32.09 6.52
C GLN A 651 -26.31 -31.69 7.88
N MET A 652 -25.17 -32.26 8.31
CA MET A 652 -24.49 -31.86 9.54
C MET A 652 -24.20 -30.36 9.60
N LEU A 653 -23.65 -29.78 8.52
CA LEU A 653 -23.39 -28.33 8.50
C LEU A 653 -24.70 -27.51 8.49
N ILE A 654 -25.74 -27.98 7.81
CA ILE A 654 -27.05 -27.31 7.83
C ILE A 654 -27.63 -27.29 9.25
N ASP A 655 -27.54 -28.40 9.98
CA ASP A 655 -28.04 -28.50 11.34
C ASP A 655 -27.24 -27.57 12.28
N ASP A 656 -25.92 -27.55 12.18
CA ASP A 656 -25.06 -26.59 12.91
C ASP A 656 -25.43 -25.12 12.63
N LEU A 657 -25.72 -24.78 11.37
CA LEU A 657 -26.14 -23.43 11.00
C LEU A 657 -27.52 -23.09 11.58
N LYS A 658 -28.44 -24.07 11.69
CA LYS A 658 -29.75 -23.88 12.33
C LYS A 658 -29.61 -23.70 13.83
N ASP A 659 -28.81 -24.53 14.49
CA ASP A 659 -28.57 -24.48 15.93
C ASP A 659 -27.94 -23.14 16.35
N LYS A 660 -27.11 -22.55 15.47
CA LYS A 660 -26.51 -21.22 15.65
C LYS A 660 -27.42 -20.07 15.18
N ASN A 661 -28.64 -20.35 14.73
CA ASN A 661 -29.60 -19.38 14.19
C ASN A 661 -29.01 -18.50 13.07
N LEU A 662 -28.27 -19.14 12.16
CA LEU A 662 -27.57 -18.51 11.04
C LEU A 662 -28.28 -18.71 9.69
N ILE A 663 -29.41 -19.43 9.64
CA ILE A 663 -30.20 -19.57 8.42
C ILE A 663 -31.34 -18.54 8.41
N ILE A 664 -31.51 -17.84 7.29
CA ILE A 664 -32.60 -16.91 7.03
C ILE A 664 -33.37 -17.40 5.80
N GLU A 665 -34.69 -17.43 5.88
CA GLU A 665 -35.54 -17.71 4.72
C GLU A 665 -35.98 -16.40 4.05
N GLU A 666 -35.70 -16.25 2.76
CA GLU A 666 -36.16 -15.12 1.97
C GLU A 666 -36.71 -15.63 0.62
N LYS A 667 -37.96 -15.27 0.29
CA LYS A 667 -38.62 -15.67 -0.98
C LYS A 667 -38.60 -17.19 -1.24
N GLY A 668 -38.72 -18.01 -0.19
CA GLY A 668 -38.72 -19.48 -0.28
C GLY A 668 -37.35 -20.11 -0.55
N LYS A 669 -36.26 -19.35 -0.40
CA LYS A 669 -34.88 -19.84 -0.44
C LYS A 669 -34.21 -19.64 0.91
N HIS A 670 -33.26 -20.52 1.24
CA HIS A 670 -32.49 -20.42 2.48
C HIS A 670 -31.16 -19.70 2.22
N TYR A 671 -30.82 -18.75 3.08
CA TYR A 671 -29.59 -17.96 3.01
C TYR A 671 -28.86 -18.06 4.34
N ILE A 672 -27.55 -17.82 4.29
CA ILE A 672 -26.74 -17.74 5.50
C ILE A 672 -26.71 -16.27 5.94
N LYS A 673 -26.95 -16.01 7.23
CA LYS A 673 -26.89 -14.67 7.81
C LYS A 673 -25.50 -14.07 7.58
N GLY A 674 -25.47 -12.90 6.93
CA GLY A 674 -24.21 -12.24 6.52
C GLY A 674 -23.69 -12.63 5.13
N TYR A 675 -24.25 -13.66 4.50
CA TYR A 675 -23.95 -14.08 3.13
C TYR A 675 -25.26 -14.23 2.32
N LYS A 676 -25.67 -13.14 1.66
CA LYS A 676 -26.94 -13.08 0.90
C LYS A 676 -26.77 -13.16 -0.61
N SER A 677 -25.55 -13.37 -1.10
CA SER A 677 -25.29 -13.40 -2.56
C SER A 677 -25.75 -14.69 -3.23
N LYS A 678 -25.78 -15.82 -2.50
CA LYS A 678 -26.27 -17.12 -2.98
C LYS A 678 -27.07 -17.83 -1.90
N SER A 679 -28.07 -18.59 -2.33
CA SER A 679 -28.84 -19.48 -1.45
C SER A 679 -28.03 -20.73 -1.07
N ILE A 680 -28.39 -21.40 0.02
CA ILE A 680 -27.77 -22.65 0.47
C ILE A 680 -27.87 -23.71 -0.63
N GLU A 681 -28.99 -23.77 -1.35
CA GLU A 681 -29.24 -24.70 -2.45
C GLU A 681 -28.30 -24.48 -3.64
N GLU A 682 -27.90 -23.23 -3.90
CA GLU A 682 -26.93 -22.88 -4.94
C GLU A 682 -25.48 -23.07 -4.47
N LEU A 683 -25.24 -22.84 -3.17
CA LEU A 683 -23.91 -22.86 -2.58
C LEU A 683 -23.43 -24.29 -2.26
N PHE A 684 -24.32 -25.17 -1.81
CA PHE A 684 -23.96 -26.50 -1.30
C PHE A 684 -24.21 -27.58 -2.34
N VAL A 685 -23.12 -28.18 -2.81
CA VAL A 685 -23.17 -29.25 -3.82
C VAL A 685 -22.61 -30.53 -3.23
N VAL A 686 -23.29 -31.65 -3.46
CA VAL A 686 -22.75 -32.98 -3.15
C VAL A 686 -22.16 -33.58 -4.42
N GLY A 687 -20.93 -34.08 -4.35
CA GLY A 687 -20.29 -34.70 -5.48
C GLY A 687 -19.01 -35.44 -5.11
N LYS A 688 -18.74 -36.52 -5.85
CA LYS A 688 -17.58 -37.41 -5.63
C LYS A 688 -16.30 -36.97 -6.36
N TYR A 689 -16.39 -35.96 -7.24
CA TYR A 689 -15.29 -35.40 -8.04
C TYR A 689 -15.68 -34.03 -8.59
N PHE A 690 -14.72 -33.30 -9.16
CA PHE A 690 -14.96 -32.02 -9.82
C PHE A 690 -15.50 -32.17 -11.24
N THR A 691 -16.48 -31.34 -11.57
CA THR A 691 -16.97 -31.13 -12.95
C THR A 691 -16.75 -29.69 -13.36
N SER A 692 -16.68 -29.44 -14.66
CA SER A 692 -16.72 -28.07 -15.19
C SER A 692 -18.04 -27.36 -14.83
N ASP A 693 -19.14 -28.09 -14.69
CA ASP A 693 -20.45 -27.54 -14.31
C ASP A 693 -20.47 -26.99 -12.87
N MET A 694 -19.60 -27.46 -11.98
CA MET A 694 -19.46 -26.88 -10.65
C MET A 694 -18.92 -25.45 -10.66
N TRP A 695 -18.32 -25.00 -11.75
CA TRP A 695 -17.76 -23.65 -11.89
C TRP A 695 -18.59 -22.72 -12.78
N LYS A 696 -19.68 -23.23 -13.36
CA LYS A 696 -20.75 -22.45 -13.97
C LYS A 696 -21.68 -21.95 -12.87
#